data_AF-A0A6L7PZE4-F1
#
_entry.id   AF-A0A6L7PZE4-F1
#
_cell.length_a   1.000
_cell.length_b   1.000
_cell.length_c   1.000
_cell.angle_alpha   90.00
_cell.angle_beta   90.00
_cell.angle_gamma   90.00
#
_symmetry.space_group_name_H-M   'P 1'
#
loop_
_entity.id
_entity.type
_entity.pdbx_description
1 polymer ?
#
loop_
_entity_poly.entity_id
_entity_poly.type
_entity_poly.pdbx_seq_one_letter_code
_entity_poly.pdbx_strand_id
1 'polypeptide(L)'
;GGASPFLHAATTPRRLISRYAYPASIATLVVVFVATALYAIAFVSIYSRPHTAVAASEWVNANVPSGASIINAGSYWDEQVPDLRRYDLWTFPAYHPDHDPTKIPDLVQRLADADYLLFYSNRAYGSVTRLPEQFPDSSAFFRLLFAGDLGYQLERAFTSYPSLAGVHLRDDPYGRAGLPTPPLAPGGHHGQPDGIVINLGYADENVIGYDHPQVLLFRNVAQLESEQLEELINAAARSDTQHTGPLMLSESARVAQQSGGTWSSLFHRDGWANRAPWLTWLLVIELICLAAFPLTWWLLRPLPDRGLLLARVLGLLLVAWIAWWLLNAGILRYSAGAIWIALLIVALPSACILWRQWRELLAWLRAKWPLIITAEALFLLAYAAFLLIRAANPDLWHPWRGGEKPMELAYFTAVARSSVMPPYDPWFSGGYLNYYYWGYFILSAPLRLTGIPPATAFNLAVPLLFALTATGIGSLVYNLVAAATNKSSPPPTSSFRRKPESTPRLNPQLWLPGSAAIAGLAAAVMATVAGNLDGVVQLAEMTQRKIQGMAAPLSSFDFWRSSRAIPVTDEFEPSRLTPWIDPRNYNETAFHITEFPFFTFLFADLHAHMMTMPFAVLALALGFALLMGLTRAGLRSPWPWTAAAFLGLAVGSLWAINSWEYPAYALLMLGCIAAAAWMLPASLKLRLAVAAALSLLALLVSYVALQPFHAATETFGIGIEPTRWRTPLSDYLLIHALPLLASIALLCATLPHSLAPLLARFRHGTPLPAIHQWLLMAAILGILLAAYFCAAGYLTAAFLTILLTLTTWALASALASPEYPSRRSDVMALAMLSLALAIGIGVDFIRVEGDIARMNTLFKYYLVAWLLFAAAGAYGFWRGWTAASAANAFVRRNLCWVAAGLVALVAAGTLVYPALATPVRIADRFNPTPLTLDGAAWMPHAEYHPPDWCTDNPTHPIALRWDYDAIRWLQQNVSGTPVVLEAHANQYCWNSRVSQYTGLPTVIGWPWHQQQQRGDGDIIRRRAMDVSTIYNTPSHRRAQKLLEEYQVAYVVVSDLERTYYDGGGIAKFDAMAADGILTLAYANEGTRIYRVSTR
;
A
#
# COMPACT_ATOMS: atom_id res chain seq x y z
N GLY A 1 -45.42 43.53 -42.23
CA GLY A 1 -45.88 42.45 -43.13
C GLY A 1 -44.98 41.25 -42.98
N GLY A 2 -45.56 40.05 -42.88
CA GLY A 2 -44.92 38.78 -43.18
C GLY A 2 -44.17 38.07 -42.06
N ALA A 3 -44.87 37.55 -41.06
CA ALA A 3 -44.37 36.48 -40.18
C ALA A 3 -44.42 35.13 -40.91
N SER A 4 -43.32 34.38 -40.89
CA SER A 4 -43.22 32.99 -41.35
C SER A 4 -43.36 32.03 -40.17
N PRO A 5 -44.26 31.01 -40.21
CA PRO A 5 -44.37 30.01 -39.17
C PRO A 5 -43.60 28.74 -39.55
N PHE A 6 -42.51 28.44 -38.83
CA PHE A 6 -41.91 27.09 -38.82
C PHE A 6 -41.66 26.66 -37.38
N LEU A 7 -42.72 26.14 -36.76
CA LEU A 7 -42.69 25.37 -35.52
C LEU A 7 -43.80 24.32 -35.61
N HIS A 8 -43.45 23.08 -35.95
CA HIS A 8 -44.02 21.84 -35.40
C HIS A 8 -43.68 20.63 -36.28
N ALA A 9 -42.63 19.89 -35.90
CA ALA A 9 -42.56 18.43 -36.05
C ALA A 9 -41.31 17.89 -35.32
N ALA A 10 -41.23 18.09 -34.00
CA ALA A 10 -40.37 17.27 -33.16
C ALA A 10 -41.22 16.10 -32.64
N THR A 11 -41.37 15.06 -33.46
CA THR A 11 -41.91 13.78 -33.01
C THR A 11 -40.93 13.19 -31.99
N THR A 12 -41.41 13.10 -30.76
CA THR A 12 -40.69 12.56 -29.61
C THR A 12 -40.33 11.08 -29.83
N PRO A 13 -39.10 10.63 -29.49
CA PRO A 13 -38.73 9.20 -29.51
C PRO A 13 -39.59 8.33 -28.56
N ARG A 14 -40.32 8.95 -27.64
CA ARG A 14 -41.18 8.28 -26.65
C ARG A 14 -42.36 7.50 -27.26
N ARG A 15 -42.92 7.92 -28.40
CA ARG A 15 -44.11 7.26 -29.00
C ARG A 15 -43.80 6.00 -29.81
N LEU A 16 -42.57 5.85 -30.32
CA LEU A 16 -42.14 4.65 -31.03
C LEU A 16 -41.77 3.53 -30.05
N ILE A 17 -41.14 3.87 -28.92
CA ILE A 17 -40.81 2.90 -27.86
C ILE A 17 -42.10 2.36 -27.22
N SER A 18 -43.14 3.18 -27.00
CA SER A 18 -44.39 2.70 -26.37
C SER A 18 -45.23 1.76 -27.24
N ARG A 19 -45.12 1.86 -28.58
CA ARG A 19 -45.93 1.05 -29.51
C ARG A 19 -45.44 -0.39 -29.65
N TYR A 20 -44.15 -0.64 -29.37
CA TYR A 20 -43.54 -1.97 -29.38
C TYR A 20 -43.20 -2.49 -27.98
N ALA A 21 -43.02 -1.62 -26.98
CA ALA A 21 -42.73 -2.04 -25.61
C ALA A 21 -43.86 -2.87 -25.00
N TYR A 22 -45.12 -2.52 -25.23
CA TYR A 22 -46.26 -3.26 -24.66
C TYR A 22 -46.38 -4.71 -25.19
N PRO A 23 -46.42 -4.97 -26.52
CA PRO A 23 -46.42 -6.33 -27.03
C PRO A 23 -45.11 -7.08 -26.75
N ALA A 24 -43.96 -6.40 -26.71
CA ALA A 24 -42.70 -7.02 -26.29
C ALA A 24 -42.73 -7.45 -24.82
N SER A 25 -43.30 -6.63 -23.92
CA SER A 25 -43.49 -6.98 -22.51
C SER A 25 -44.45 -8.16 -22.34
N ILE A 26 -45.56 -8.21 -23.09
CA ILE A 26 -46.48 -9.36 -23.06
C ILE A 26 -45.79 -10.62 -23.60
N ALA A 27 -45.10 -10.52 -24.74
CA ALA A 27 -44.36 -11.65 -25.30
C ALA A 27 -43.29 -12.15 -24.32
N THR A 28 -42.57 -11.24 -23.68
CA THR A 28 -41.58 -11.58 -22.64
C THR A 28 -42.25 -12.27 -21.46
N LEU A 29 -43.40 -11.76 -20.99
CA LEU A 29 -44.12 -12.33 -19.86
C LEU A 29 -44.68 -13.73 -20.17
N VAL A 30 -45.17 -13.95 -21.39
CA VAL A 30 -45.61 -15.26 -21.87
C VAL A 30 -44.43 -16.23 -21.99
N VAL A 31 -43.31 -15.79 -22.57
CA VAL A 31 -42.10 -16.62 -22.68
C VAL A 31 -41.57 -16.99 -21.31
N VAL A 32 -41.49 -16.05 -20.37
CA VAL A 32 -41.08 -16.30 -18.99
C VAL A 32 -42.04 -17.28 -18.32
N PHE A 33 -43.36 -17.04 -18.41
CA PHE A 33 -44.35 -17.92 -17.80
C PHE A 33 -44.28 -19.35 -18.34
N VAL A 34 -44.23 -19.52 -19.67
CA VAL A 34 -44.14 -20.83 -20.31
C VAL A 34 -42.81 -21.52 -19.96
N ALA A 35 -41.68 -20.81 -20.01
CA ALA A 35 -40.39 -21.36 -19.63
C ALA A 35 -40.36 -21.81 -18.16
N THR A 36 -40.89 -20.99 -17.25
CA THR A 36 -41.01 -21.33 -15.82
C THR A 36 -41.92 -22.53 -15.60
N ALA A 37 -43.07 -22.58 -16.28
CA ALA A 37 -43.99 -23.71 -16.18
C ALA A 37 -43.37 -25.01 -16.70
N LEU A 38 -42.70 -24.98 -17.86
CA LEU A 38 -42.00 -26.14 -18.43
C LEU A 38 -40.89 -26.64 -17.50
N TYR A 39 -40.09 -25.73 -16.93
CA TYR A 39 -39.06 -26.09 -15.96
C TYR A 39 -39.65 -26.70 -14.69
N ALA A 40 -40.72 -26.10 -14.13
CA ALA A 40 -41.38 -26.62 -12.94
C ALA A 40 -41.94 -28.04 -13.13
N ILE A 41 -42.59 -28.30 -14.28
CA ILE A 41 -43.08 -29.64 -14.62
C ILE A 41 -41.90 -30.61 -14.79
N ALA A 42 -40.84 -30.20 -15.48
CA ALA A 42 -39.63 -31.01 -15.64
C ALA A 42 -39.00 -31.35 -14.28
N PHE A 43 -38.96 -30.40 -13.34
CA PHE A 43 -38.41 -30.61 -12.00
C PHE A 43 -39.23 -31.61 -11.19
N VAL A 44 -40.57 -31.50 -11.20
CA VAL A 44 -41.44 -32.45 -10.49
C VAL A 44 -41.27 -33.89 -11.00
N SER A 45 -40.85 -34.09 -12.25
CA SER A 45 -40.60 -35.44 -12.80
C SER A 45 -39.50 -36.22 -12.05
N ILE A 46 -38.63 -35.56 -11.30
CA ILE A 46 -37.60 -36.22 -10.48
C ILE A 46 -38.24 -37.15 -9.47
N TYR A 47 -39.29 -36.68 -8.78
CA TYR A 47 -39.98 -37.42 -7.72
C TYR A 47 -40.85 -38.59 -8.23
N SER A 48 -40.97 -38.75 -9.55
CA SER A 48 -41.61 -39.93 -10.15
C SER A 48 -40.67 -41.13 -10.28
N ARG A 49 -39.37 -40.94 -9.97
CA ARG A 49 -38.32 -41.97 -10.03
C ARG A 49 -37.82 -42.31 -8.62
N PRO A 50 -37.29 -43.52 -8.38
CA PRO A 50 -36.63 -43.84 -7.12
C PRO A 50 -35.51 -42.84 -6.83
N HIS A 51 -35.36 -42.48 -5.55
CA HIS A 51 -34.26 -41.62 -5.12
C HIS A 51 -32.91 -42.27 -5.47
N THR A 52 -31.98 -41.50 -6.02
CA THR A 52 -30.71 -42.03 -6.57
C THR A 52 -29.89 -42.77 -5.52
N ALA A 53 -29.88 -42.31 -4.26
CA ALA A 53 -29.23 -43.00 -3.16
C ALA A 53 -29.88 -44.36 -2.81
N VAL A 54 -31.21 -44.48 -2.91
CA VAL A 54 -31.90 -45.75 -2.68
C VAL A 54 -31.57 -46.73 -3.81
N ALA A 55 -31.64 -46.26 -5.06
CA ALA A 55 -31.26 -47.08 -6.22
C ALA A 55 -29.79 -47.53 -6.16
N ALA A 56 -28.89 -46.66 -5.69
CA ALA A 56 -27.49 -47.00 -5.47
C ALA A 56 -27.33 -48.06 -4.38
N SER A 57 -28.02 -47.93 -3.25
CA SER A 57 -28.01 -48.91 -2.16
C SER A 57 -28.51 -50.28 -2.62
N GLU A 58 -29.66 -50.35 -3.29
CA GLU A 58 -30.22 -51.59 -3.83
C GLU A 58 -29.25 -52.26 -4.80
N TRP A 59 -28.61 -51.46 -5.66
CA TRP A 59 -27.62 -51.97 -6.59
C TRP A 59 -26.36 -52.50 -5.90
N VAL A 60 -25.78 -51.72 -4.99
CA VAL A 60 -24.60 -52.15 -4.20
C VAL A 60 -24.95 -53.43 -3.44
N ASN A 61 -26.14 -53.50 -2.86
CA ASN A 61 -26.58 -54.66 -2.10
C ASN A 61 -26.82 -55.92 -2.96
N ALA A 62 -27.13 -55.75 -4.24
CA ALA A 62 -27.29 -56.87 -5.16
C ALA A 62 -25.98 -57.32 -5.83
N ASN A 63 -24.97 -56.43 -5.94
CA ASN A 63 -23.80 -56.65 -6.81
C ASN A 63 -22.45 -56.63 -6.09
N VAL A 64 -22.35 -56.03 -4.90
CA VAL A 64 -21.09 -55.94 -4.14
C VAL A 64 -21.05 -56.99 -3.02
N PRO A 65 -19.99 -57.81 -2.91
CA PRO A 65 -19.86 -58.84 -1.87
C PRO A 65 -19.97 -58.29 -0.45
N SER A 66 -20.70 -58.99 0.43
CA SER A 66 -20.83 -58.60 1.84
C SER A 66 -19.44 -58.54 2.50
N GLY A 67 -19.17 -57.46 3.25
CA GLY A 67 -17.87 -57.24 3.90
C GLY A 67 -16.80 -56.56 3.05
N ALA A 68 -17.09 -56.20 1.79
CA ALA A 68 -16.18 -55.37 0.98
C ALA A 68 -15.89 -54.02 1.67
N SER A 69 -14.68 -53.49 1.48
CA SER A 69 -14.28 -52.20 2.03
C SER A 69 -14.68 -51.07 1.09
N ILE A 70 -15.45 -50.10 1.59
CA ILE A 70 -15.99 -48.99 0.82
C ILE A 70 -15.59 -47.68 1.50
N ILE A 71 -14.83 -46.85 0.78
CA ILE A 71 -14.58 -45.48 1.22
C ILE A 71 -15.76 -44.62 0.77
N ASN A 72 -16.45 -44.03 1.74
CA ASN A 72 -17.35 -42.91 1.49
C ASN A 72 -16.49 -41.66 1.28
N ALA A 73 -16.19 -41.35 0.02
CA ALA A 73 -15.43 -40.18 -0.39
C ALA A 73 -16.29 -38.89 -0.39
N GLY A 74 -17.58 -39.02 -0.03
CA GLY A 74 -18.43 -37.90 0.34
C GLY A 74 -18.03 -37.29 1.68
N SER A 75 -18.53 -36.08 1.92
CA SER A 75 -18.29 -35.38 3.17
C SER A 75 -19.10 -35.99 4.33
N TYR A 76 -18.61 -35.89 5.56
CA TYR A 76 -19.43 -36.16 6.77
C TYR A 76 -20.62 -35.18 6.92
N TRP A 77 -20.64 -34.10 6.13
CA TRP A 77 -21.77 -33.17 6.00
C TRP A 77 -22.84 -33.64 4.99
N ASP A 78 -22.59 -34.73 4.26
CA ASP A 78 -23.57 -35.33 3.35
C ASP A 78 -24.40 -36.41 4.05
N GLU A 79 -25.58 -36.68 3.51
CA GLU A 79 -26.30 -37.91 3.87
C GLU A 79 -25.52 -39.14 3.37
N GLN A 80 -25.74 -40.29 4.01
CA GLN A 80 -25.13 -41.54 3.58
C GLN A 80 -26.08 -42.29 2.66
N VAL A 81 -25.51 -43.05 1.71
CA VAL A 81 -26.29 -44.04 0.96
C VAL A 81 -26.89 -45.05 1.95
N PRO A 82 -28.22 -45.27 1.96
CA PRO A 82 -28.88 -46.07 2.97
C PRO A 82 -28.48 -47.56 2.88
N ASP A 83 -28.77 -48.35 3.92
CA ASP A 83 -28.62 -49.82 3.93
C ASP A 83 -27.24 -50.39 3.54
N LEU A 84 -26.16 -49.67 3.85
CA LEU A 84 -24.78 -50.13 3.65
C LEU A 84 -24.07 -50.65 4.92
N ARG A 85 -24.80 -50.93 6.01
CA ARG A 85 -24.21 -51.30 7.32
C ARG A 85 -23.43 -52.63 7.36
N ARG A 86 -23.52 -53.44 6.29
CA ARG A 86 -22.86 -54.74 6.16
C ARG A 86 -21.50 -54.69 5.43
N TYR A 87 -21.04 -53.48 5.11
CA TYR A 87 -19.75 -53.19 4.49
C TYR A 87 -18.85 -52.44 5.48
N ASP A 88 -17.53 -52.53 5.31
CA ASP A 88 -16.59 -51.71 6.10
C ASP A 88 -16.55 -50.30 5.51
N LEU A 89 -17.12 -49.33 6.22
CA LEU A 89 -17.30 -47.96 5.75
C LEU A 89 -16.35 -47.00 6.47
N TRP A 90 -15.48 -46.35 5.72
CA TRP A 90 -14.67 -45.23 6.19
C TRP A 90 -15.05 -43.96 5.42
N THR A 91 -15.21 -42.83 6.12
CA THR A 91 -15.58 -41.55 5.50
C THR A 91 -14.37 -40.63 5.41
N PHE A 92 -14.07 -40.15 4.21
CA PHE A 92 -12.96 -39.23 3.97
C PHE A 92 -13.33 -37.81 4.47
N PRO A 93 -12.56 -37.20 5.39
CA PRO A 93 -12.83 -35.85 5.88
C PRO A 93 -12.36 -34.78 4.86
N ALA A 94 -13.03 -34.71 3.70
CA ALA A 94 -12.61 -33.88 2.57
C ALA A 94 -12.40 -32.39 2.91
N TYR A 95 -13.18 -31.83 3.84
CA TYR A 95 -13.10 -30.43 4.26
C TYR A 95 -12.14 -30.14 5.42
N HIS A 96 -11.51 -31.16 6.02
CA HIS A 96 -10.45 -30.90 6.99
C HIS A 96 -9.24 -30.28 6.26
N PRO A 97 -8.48 -29.37 6.89
CA PRO A 97 -7.27 -28.81 6.26
C PRO A 97 -6.27 -29.91 5.88
N ASP A 98 -5.65 -29.81 4.70
CA ASP A 98 -4.63 -30.78 4.26
C ASP A 98 -3.35 -30.74 5.11
N HIS A 99 -3.16 -29.69 5.92
CA HIS A 99 -2.06 -29.59 6.89
C HIS A 99 -2.20 -30.51 8.11
N ASP A 100 -3.35 -31.19 8.28
CA ASP A 100 -3.46 -32.25 9.28
C ASP A 100 -2.52 -33.41 8.90
N PRO A 101 -1.49 -33.70 9.72
CA PRO A 101 -0.47 -34.70 9.37
C PRO A 101 -1.04 -36.12 9.25
N THR A 102 -2.29 -36.37 9.65
CA THR A 102 -2.93 -37.68 9.61
C THR A 102 -3.86 -37.87 8.40
N LYS A 103 -4.40 -36.79 7.84
CA LYS A 103 -5.47 -36.85 6.82
C LYS A 103 -5.05 -37.61 5.54
N ILE A 104 -3.95 -37.19 4.93
CA ILE A 104 -3.48 -37.76 3.65
C ILE A 104 -2.87 -39.16 3.85
N PRO A 105 -2.03 -39.40 4.88
CA PRO A 105 -1.57 -40.76 5.17
C PRO A 105 -2.71 -41.76 5.41
N ASP A 106 -3.74 -41.38 6.17
CA ASP A 106 -4.91 -42.24 6.41
C ASP A 106 -5.68 -42.49 5.11
N LEU A 107 -5.88 -41.46 4.28
CA LEU A 107 -6.53 -41.60 2.97
C LEU A 107 -5.75 -42.58 2.08
N VAL A 108 -4.43 -42.41 1.97
CA VAL A 108 -3.56 -43.27 1.15
C VAL A 108 -3.65 -44.72 1.60
N GLN A 109 -3.55 -44.97 2.91
CA GLN A 109 -3.64 -46.33 3.45
C GLN A 109 -5.01 -46.95 3.15
N ARG A 110 -6.09 -46.20 3.37
CA ARG A 110 -7.46 -46.67 3.10
C ARG A 110 -7.68 -46.93 1.61
N LEU A 111 -7.15 -46.09 0.72
CA LEU A 111 -7.26 -46.26 -0.73
C LEU A 111 -6.56 -47.53 -1.24
N ALA A 112 -5.44 -47.92 -0.62
CA ALA A 112 -4.77 -49.18 -0.97
C ALA A 112 -5.64 -50.40 -0.63
N ASP A 113 -6.32 -50.37 0.52
CA ASP A 113 -7.11 -51.49 1.03
C ASP A 113 -8.57 -51.54 0.51
N ALA A 114 -9.10 -50.43 -0.01
CA ALA A 114 -10.52 -50.32 -0.34
C ALA A 114 -10.87 -50.86 -1.73
N ASP A 115 -11.91 -51.69 -1.79
CA ASP A 115 -12.45 -52.27 -3.04
C ASP A 115 -13.25 -51.24 -3.85
N TYR A 116 -13.95 -50.33 -3.17
CA TYR A 116 -14.83 -49.34 -3.79
C TYR A 116 -14.70 -47.94 -3.16
N LEU A 117 -14.93 -46.92 -3.98
CA LEU A 117 -15.06 -45.52 -3.58
C LEU A 117 -16.48 -45.06 -3.94
N LEU A 118 -17.19 -44.50 -2.97
CA LEU A 118 -18.58 -44.07 -3.11
C LEU A 118 -18.72 -42.59 -2.81
N PHE A 119 -19.34 -41.84 -3.72
CA PHE A 119 -19.76 -40.47 -3.50
C PHE A 119 -21.28 -40.42 -3.41
N TYR A 120 -21.80 -39.86 -2.32
CA TYR A 120 -23.23 -39.54 -2.22
C TYR A 120 -23.62 -38.39 -3.16
N SER A 121 -22.81 -37.31 -3.18
CA SER A 121 -23.09 -36.10 -3.96
C SER A 121 -21.83 -35.53 -4.62
N ASN A 122 -22.00 -34.44 -5.37
CA ASN A 122 -20.92 -33.68 -5.98
C ASN A 122 -20.25 -32.67 -5.04
N ARG A 123 -20.70 -32.54 -3.79
CA ARG A 123 -20.30 -31.45 -2.89
C ARG A 123 -18.81 -31.47 -2.54
N ALA A 124 -18.27 -32.66 -2.23
CA ALA A 124 -16.87 -32.84 -1.82
C ALA A 124 -15.92 -32.50 -2.98
N TYR A 125 -15.97 -33.24 -4.08
CA TYR A 125 -15.09 -33.00 -5.22
C TYR A 125 -15.41 -31.70 -5.96
N GLY A 126 -16.67 -31.23 -5.96
CA GLY A 126 -17.08 -30.01 -6.67
C GLY A 126 -16.65 -28.71 -5.98
N SER A 127 -16.45 -28.73 -4.66
CA SER A 127 -16.00 -27.56 -3.90
C SER A 127 -14.51 -27.59 -3.61
N VAL A 128 -13.96 -28.74 -3.21
CA VAL A 128 -12.55 -28.86 -2.80
C VAL A 128 -11.61 -28.58 -3.98
N THR A 129 -11.89 -29.12 -5.18
CA THR A 129 -11.00 -28.96 -6.34
C THR A 129 -10.94 -27.55 -6.90
N ARG A 130 -11.91 -26.69 -6.57
CA ARG A 130 -11.93 -25.28 -6.96
C ARG A 130 -11.09 -24.40 -6.03
N LEU A 131 -10.57 -24.96 -4.94
CA LEU A 131 -9.72 -24.30 -3.95
C LEU A 131 -8.40 -25.07 -3.76
N PRO A 132 -7.61 -25.31 -4.84
CA PRO A 132 -6.36 -26.06 -4.75
C PRO A 132 -5.31 -25.40 -3.85
N GLU A 133 -5.42 -24.09 -3.60
CA GLU A 133 -4.57 -23.37 -2.65
C GLU A 133 -4.85 -23.75 -1.20
N GLN A 134 -6.11 -24.06 -0.86
CA GLN A 134 -6.51 -24.43 0.50
C GLN A 134 -6.44 -25.94 0.73
N PHE A 135 -6.64 -26.73 -0.33
CA PHE A 135 -6.67 -28.19 -0.29
C PHE A 135 -5.83 -28.80 -1.43
N PRO A 136 -4.50 -28.59 -1.44
CA PRO A 136 -3.64 -29.00 -2.54
C PRO A 136 -3.64 -30.52 -2.76
N ASP A 137 -3.58 -31.30 -1.68
CA ASP A 137 -3.46 -32.76 -1.73
C ASP A 137 -4.83 -33.41 -1.99
N SER A 138 -5.89 -32.88 -1.37
CA SER A 138 -7.26 -33.36 -1.65
C SER A 138 -7.73 -33.00 -3.06
N SER A 139 -7.34 -31.85 -3.59
CA SER A 139 -7.61 -31.48 -5.00
C SER A 139 -6.85 -32.36 -5.97
N ALA A 140 -5.59 -32.67 -5.66
CA ALA A 140 -4.79 -33.63 -6.42
C ALA A 140 -5.41 -35.03 -6.40
N PHE A 141 -5.85 -35.50 -5.24
CA PHE A 141 -6.58 -36.76 -5.10
C PHE A 141 -7.80 -36.82 -6.02
N PHE A 142 -8.70 -35.82 -5.99
CA PHE A 142 -9.90 -35.84 -6.84
C PHE A 142 -9.57 -35.79 -8.34
N ARG A 143 -8.57 -35.01 -8.76
CA ARG A 143 -8.16 -34.99 -10.18
C ARG A 143 -7.64 -36.35 -10.64
N LEU A 144 -6.73 -36.95 -9.87
CA LEU A 144 -6.15 -38.25 -10.21
C LEU A 144 -7.23 -39.35 -10.18
N LEU A 145 -8.16 -39.30 -9.23
CA LEU A 145 -9.30 -40.21 -9.16
C LEU A 145 -10.17 -40.13 -10.42
N PHE A 146 -10.53 -38.92 -10.83
CA PHE A 146 -11.37 -38.70 -12.02
C PHE A 146 -10.59 -38.91 -13.33
N ALA A 147 -9.26 -38.83 -13.33
CA ALA A 147 -8.44 -39.25 -14.47
C ALA A 147 -8.30 -40.78 -14.56
N GLY A 148 -8.51 -41.50 -13.45
CA GLY A 148 -8.30 -42.94 -13.32
C GLY A 148 -6.87 -43.33 -12.94
N ASP A 149 -6.01 -42.35 -12.67
CA ASP A 149 -4.58 -42.54 -12.36
C ASP A 149 -4.35 -43.20 -10.99
N LEU A 150 -5.35 -43.14 -10.09
CA LEU A 150 -5.31 -43.84 -8.80
C LEU A 150 -5.72 -45.32 -8.88
N GLY A 151 -5.97 -45.84 -10.09
CA GLY A 151 -6.38 -47.24 -10.28
C GLY A 151 -7.88 -47.51 -10.07
N TYR A 152 -8.66 -46.48 -9.77
CA TYR A 152 -10.11 -46.54 -9.64
C TYR A 152 -10.80 -46.14 -10.94
N GLN A 153 -11.85 -46.88 -11.32
CA GLN A 153 -12.67 -46.58 -12.50
C GLN A 153 -14.15 -46.54 -12.11
N LEU A 154 -14.94 -45.72 -12.80
CA LEU A 154 -16.36 -45.56 -12.53
C LEU A 154 -17.12 -46.85 -12.89
N GLU A 155 -17.63 -47.53 -11.88
CA GLU A 155 -18.49 -48.72 -12.04
C GLU A 155 -19.91 -48.28 -12.40
N ARG A 156 -20.46 -47.30 -11.68
CA ARG A 156 -21.84 -46.85 -11.93
C ARG A 156 -22.10 -45.45 -11.43
N ALA A 157 -22.84 -44.67 -12.21
CA ALA A 157 -23.42 -43.40 -11.78
C ALA A 157 -24.95 -43.50 -11.71
N PHE A 158 -25.53 -42.97 -10.63
CA PHE A 158 -26.97 -42.87 -10.42
C PHE A 158 -27.38 -41.40 -10.45
N THR A 159 -28.22 -41.04 -11.41
CA THR A 159 -28.63 -39.65 -11.67
C THR A 159 -30.14 -39.58 -11.92
N SER A 160 -30.78 -38.51 -11.46
CA SER A 160 -32.19 -38.22 -11.79
C SER A 160 -32.35 -36.75 -12.16
N TYR A 161 -32.26 -36.44 -13.46
CA TYR A 161 -32.33 -35.06 -13.95
C TYR A 161 -33.79 -34.63 -14.19
N PRO A 162 -34.14 -33.33 -13.99
CA PRO A 162 -35.41 -32.79 -14.45
C PRO A 162 -35.64 -33.10 -15.92
N SER A 163 -36.80 -33.68 -16.24
CA SER A 163 -37.08 -34.16 -17.61
C SER A 163 -38.51 -33.88 -18.02
N LEU A 164 -38.71 -33.50 -19.28
CA LEU A 164 -40.03 -33.31 -19.88
C LEU A 164 -40.01 -33.72 -21.35
N ALA A 165 -40.92 -34.63 -21.74
CA ALA A 165 -41.10 -35.07 -23.12
C ALA A 165 -39.79 -35.55 -23.82
N GLY A 166 -38.92 -36.24 -23.10
CA GLY A 166 -37.64 -36.75 -23.64
C GLY A 166 -36.51 -35.72 -23.70
N VAL A 167 -36.72 -34.51 -23.16
CA VAL A 167 -35.67 -33.51 -22.95
C VAL A 167 -35.25 -33.53 -21.48
N HIS A 168 -33.95 -33.71 -21.22
CA HIS A 168 -33.35 -33.77 -19.89
C HIS A 168 -32.52 -32.51 -19.63
N LEU A 169 -32.75 -31.88 -18.49
CA LEU A 169 -32.04 -30.67 -18.05
C LEU A 169 -30.93 -31.09 -17.09
N ARG A 170 -29.68 -31.10 -17.57
CA ARG A 170 -28.54 -31.67 -16.85
C ARG A 170 -27.61 -30.56 -16.34
N ASP A 171 -27.16 -30.65 -15.10
CA ASP A 171 -26.06 -29.86 -14.55
C ASP A 171 -24.69 -30.49 -14.86
N ASP A 172 -23.63 -29.70 -14.82
CA ASP A 172 -22.26 -30.12 -15.15
C ASP A 172 -21.31 -29.93 -13.97
N PRO A 173 -21.35 -30.85 -12.98
CA PRO A 173 -20.51 -30.75 -11.80
C PRO A 173 -19.03 -30.98 -12.12
N TYR A 174 -18.70 -31.83 -13.10
CA TYR A 174 -17.32 -32.11 -13.48
C TYR A 174 -16.67 -30.91 -14.16
N GLY A 175 -17.34 -30.33 -15.16
CA GLY A 175 -16.85 -29.15 -15.87
C GLY A 175 -16.67 -27.95 -14.93
N ARG A 176 -17.58 -27.77 -13.98
CA ARG A 176 -17.45 -26.72 -12.94
C ARG A 176 -16.28 -26.96 -11.99
N ALA A 177 -16.00 -28.22 -11.65
CA ALA A 177 -14.91 -28.63 -10.78
C ALA A 177 -13.54 -28.68 -11.47
N GLY A 178 -13.49 -28.47 -12.80
CA GLY A 178 -12.28 -28.64 -13.61
C GLY A 178 -11.82 -30.10 -13.73
N LEU A 179 -12.74 -31.06 -13.52
CA LEU A 179 -12.43 -32.49 -13.52
C LEU A 179 -12.73 -33.13 -14.87
N PRO A 180 -11.91 -34.10 -15.32
CA PRO A 180 -12.22 -34.92 -16.48
C PRO A 180 -13.43 -35.83 -16.20
N THR A 181 -14.04 -36.35 -17.26
CA THR A 181 -15.05 -37.41 -17.10
C THR A 181 -14.34 -38.72 -16.74
N PRO A 182 -14.75 -39.43 -15.68
CA PRO A 182 -14.02 -40.58 -15.18
C PRO A 182 -14.05 -41.76 -16.15
N PRO A 183 -12.95 -42.53 -16.29
CA PRO A 183 -12.97 -43.74 -17.11
C PRO A 183 -13.92 -44.78 -16.52
N LEU A 184 -14.60 -45.55 -17.38
CA LEU A 184 -15.54 -46.60 -16.97
C LEU A 184 -14.82 -47.90 -16.65
N ALA A 185 -15.24 -48.58 -15.57
CA ALA A 185 -14.88 -49.96 -15.30
C ALA A 185 -15.48 -50.90 -16.38
N PRO A 186 -14.95 -52.12 -16.56
CA PRO A 186 -15.55 -53.10 -17.47
C PRO A 186 -17.02 -53.38 -17.14
N GLY A 187 -17.93 -53.00 -18.04
CA GLY A 187 -19.38 -53.11 -17.82
C GLY A 187 -20.01 -51.92 -17.07
N GLY A 188 -19.26 -50.87 -16.80
CA GLY A 188 -19.72 -49.68 -16.10
C GLY A 188 -20.55 -48.72 -16.94
N HIS A 189 -21.28 -47.82 -16.27
CA HIS A 189 -22.22 -46.89 -16.92
C HIS A 189 -22.20 -45.48 -16.30
N HIS A 190 -22.14 -44.44 -17.15
CA HIS A 190 -22.21 -43.02 -16.75
C HIS A 190 -23.60 -42.52 -16.31
N GLY A 191 -24.62 -43.37 -16.35
CA GLY A 191 -25.99 -42.97 -15.98
C GLY A 191 -26.62 -41.94 -16.95
N GLN A 192 -26.14 -41.82 -18.19
CA GLN A 192 -26.71 -40.86 -19.15
C GLN A 192 -28.15 -41.22 -19.51
N PRO A 193 -29.08 -40.25 -19.50
CA PRO A 193 -30.48 -40.50 -19.83
C PRO A 193 -30.70 -40.61 -21.35
N ASP A 194 -31.65 -41.47 -21.76
CA ASP A 194 -32.07 -41.58 -23.15
C ASP A 194 -32.89 -40.35 -23.58
N GLY A 195 -32.42 -39.60 -24.59
CA GLY A 195 -33.14 -38.44 -25.15
C GLY A 195 -32.24 -37.24 -25.46
N ILE A 196 -32.86 -36.05 -25.58
CA ILE A 196 -32.14 -34.79 -25.81
C ILE A 196 -31.66 -34.26 -24.46
N VAL A 197 -30.37 -34.03 -24.31
CA VAL A 197 -29.78 -33.45 -23.09
C VAL A 197 -29.44 -32.00 -23.32
N ILE A 198 -29.99 -31.11 -22.49
CA ILE A 198 -29.62 -29.69 -22.40
C ILE A 198 -28.74 -29.53 -21.17
N ASN A 199 -27.46 -29.20 -21.37
CA ASN A 199 -26.55 -28.86 -20.29
C ASN A 199 -26.83 -27.41 -19.82
N LEU A 200 -27.29 -27.26 -18.59
CA LEU A 200 -27.58 -25.96 -17.95
C LEU A 200 -26.37 -25.39 -17.19
N GLY A 201 -25.25 -26.12 -17.15
CA GLY A 201 -24.04 -25.72 -16.45
C GLY A 201 -24.20 -25.86 -14.94
N TYR A 202 -24.14 -24.76 -14.21
CA TYR A 202 -24.19 -24.77 -12.75
C TYR A 202 -25.63 -24.88 -12.23
N ALA A 203 -25.83 -25.72 -11.23
CA ALA A 203 -27.02 -25.73 -10.40
C ALA A 203 -26.66 -25.78 -8.91
N ASP A 204 -27.47 -25.10 -8.09
CA ASP A 204 -27.18 -24.90 -6.67
C ASP A 204 -27.23 -26.21 -5.88
N GLU A 205 -26.14 -26.50 -5.18
CA GLU A 205 -25.94 -27.73 -4.41
C GLU A 205 -26.93 -27.87 -3.25
N ASN A 206 -27.50 -26.75 -2.76
CA ASN A 206 -28.53 -26.77 -1.70
C ASN A 206 -29.86 -27.36 -2.18
N VAL A 207 -30.06 -27.47 -3.50
CA VAL A 207 -31.30 -28.03 -4.09
C VAL A 207 -31.04 -29.43 -4.61
N ILE A 208 -29.94 -29.65 -5.35
CA ILE A 208 -29.66 -30.95 -5.98
C ILE A 208 -29.25 -32.00 -4.95
N GLY A 209 -28.42 -31.63 -3.96
CA GLY A 209 -27.83 -32.59 -3.02
C GLY A 209 -28.83 -33.34 -2.14
N TYR A 210 -30.06 -32.83 -2.01
CA TYR A 210 -31.13 -33.44 -1.21
C TYR A 210 -32.22 -34.12 -2.06
N ASP A 211 -32.63 -33.52 -3.18
CA ASP A 211 -33.74 -34.06 -3.97
C ASP A 211 -33.32 -35.20 -4.92
N HIS A 212 -32.13 -35.08 -5.52
CA HIS A 212 -31.64 -36.00 -6.56
C HIS A 212 -30.10 -35.96 -6.71
N PRO A 213 -29.37 -36.33 -5.66
CA PRO A 213 -27.92 -36.26 -5.68
C PRO A 213 -27.33 -37.20 -6.74
N GLN A 214 -26.19 -36.80 -7.32
CA GLN A 214 -25.43 -37.66 -8.22
C GLN A 214 -24.56 -38.61 -7.40
N VAL A 215 -25.00 -39.87 -7.30
CA VAL A 215 -24.24 -40.91 -6.60
C VAL A 215 -23.28 -41.57 -7.57
N LEU A 216 -21.98 -41.58 -7.24
CA LEU A 216 -20.94 -42.20 -8.07
C LEU A 216 -20.29 -43.35 -7.31
N LEU A 217 -20.22 -44.52 -7.93
CA LEU A 217 -19.50 -45.67 -7.42
C LEU A 217 -18.32 -45.98 -8.32
N PHE A 218 -17.12 -45.89 -7.76
CA PHE A 218 -15.86 -46.27 -8.38
C PHE A 218 -15.41 -47.62 -7.81
N ARG A 219 -14.81 -48.44 -8.67
CA ARG A 219 -14.23 -49.73 -8.32
C ARG A 219 -12.71 -49.66 -8.44
N ASN A 220 -12.01 -50.23 -7.47
CA ASN A 220 -10.57 -50.39 -7.53
C ASN A 220 -10.22 -51.50 -8.53
N VAL A 221 -9.63 -51.13 -9.67
CA VAL A 221 -9.28 -52.07 -10.74
C VAL A 221 -7.79 -52.41 -10.72
N ALA A 222 -6.94 -51.48 -10.26
CA ALA A 222 -5.48 -51.65 -10.29
C ALA A 222 -4.86 -52.08 -8.94
N GLN A 223 -5.54 -51.85 -7.81
CA GLN A 223 -5.05 -52.13 -6.45
C GLN A 223 -3.60 -51.67 -6.23
N LEU A 224 -3.38 -50.36 -6.38
CA LEU A 224 -2.07 -49.75 -6.19
C LEU A 224 -1.65 -49.79 -4.71
N GLU A 225 -0.34 -49.96 -4.47
CA GLU A 225 0.24 -49.94 -3.12
C GLU A 225 0.23 -48.51 -2.54
N SER A 226 0.21 -48.39 -1.21
CA SER A 226 0.15 -47.10 -0.50
C SER A 226 1.29 -46.14 -0.87
N GLU A 227 2.52 -46.64 -1.02
CA GLU A 227 3.68 -45.82 -1.40
C GLU A 227 3.52 -45.20 -2.81
N GLN A 228 2.90 -45.93 -3.74
CA GLN A 228 2.65 -45.44 -5.10
C GLN A 228 1.55 -44.37 -5.11
N LEU A 229 0.49 -44.58 -4.34
CA LEU A 229 -0.61 -43.63 -4.18
C LEU A 229 -0.13 -42.31 -3.55
N GLU A 230 0.73 -42.39 -2.53
CA GLU A 230 1.33 -41.22 -1.89
C GLU A 230 2.22 -40.42 -2.85
N GLU A 231 3.04 -41.10 -3.66
CA GLU A 231 3.91 -40.45 -4.64
C GLU A 231 3.09 -39.70 -5.71
N LEU A 232 2.03 -40.33 -6.23
CA LEU A 232 1.15 -39.74 -7.25
C LEU A 232 0.44 -38.48 -6.72
N ILE A 233 -0.17 -38.55 -5.53
CA ILE A 233 -0.89 -37.42 -4.92
C ILE A 233 0.07 -36.26 -4.65
N ASN A 234 1.23 -36.55 -4.02
CA ASN A 234 2.24 -35.53 -3.72
C ASN A 234 2.81 -34.87 -4.99
N ALA A 235 3.05 -35.64 -6.05
CA ALA A 235 3.55 -35.11 -7.32
C ALA A 235 2.53 -34.18 -7.99
N ALA A 236 1.26 -34.59 -8.02
CA ALA A 236 0.18 -33.80 -8.60
C ALA A 236 -0.08 -32.50 -7.81
N ALA A 237 -0.06 -32.55 -6.47
CA ALA A 237 -0.22 -31.38 -5.60
C ALA A 237 0.89 -30.33 -5.81
N ARG A 238 2.14 -30.79 -6.05
CA ARG A 238 3.28 -29.92 -6.38
C ARG A 238 3.15 -29.26 -7.76
N SER A 239 2.54 -29.93 -8.74
CA SER A 239 2.36 -29.36 -10.08
C SER A 239 1.31 -28.24 -10.08
N ASP A 240 0.28 -28.37 -9.26
CA ASP A 240 -0.85 -27.45 -9.22
C ASP A 240 -0.54 -26.13 -8.52
N THR A 241 0.33 -26.19 -7.52
CA THR A 241 0.89 -25.01 -6.84
C THR A 241 1.88 -24.24 -7.73
N GLN A 242 2.24 -24.73 -8.93
CA GLN A 242 3.08 -23.98 -9.87
C GLN A 242 2.32 -22.96 -10.74
N HIS A 243 0.98 -22.97 -10.78
CA HIS A 243 0.20 -22.08 -11.66
C HIS A 243 -0.09 -20.67 -11.09
N THR A 244 0.30 -20.39 -9.85
CA THR A 244 0.51 -19.05 -9.30
C THR A 244 2.00 -18.90 -9.00
N GLY A 245 2.78 -18.59 -10.04
CA GLY A 245 4.24 -18.73 -10.02
C GLY A 245 4.88 -18.02 -8.83
N PRO A 246 5.81 -18.66 -8.10
CA PRO A 246 6.47 -18.03 -6.97
C PRO A 246 7.23 -16.83 -7.53
N LEU A 247 7.05 -15.64 -6.94
CA LEU A 247 7.71 -14.38 -7.31
C LEU A 247 9.26 -14.52 -7.26
N MET A 248 9.82 -15.23 -8.23
CA MET A 248 11.18 -15.76 -8.32
C MET A 248 11.94 -15.06 -9.44
N LEU A 249 13.23 -14.88 -9.22
CA LEU A 249 14.14 -14.36 -10.23
C LEU A 249 14.24 -15.34 -11.40
N SER A 250 14.30 -14.79 -12.62
CA SER A 250 14.72 -15.57 -13.77
C SER A 250 16.16 -16.06 -13.58
N GLU A 251 16.50 -17.19 -14.19
CA GLU A 251 17.84 -17.77 -14.07
C GLU A 251 18.94 -16.78 -14.52
N SER A 252 18.69 -16.02 -15.60
CA SER A 252 19.61 -14.97 -16.04
C SER A 252 19.76 -13.84 -15.02
N ALA A 253 18.68 -13.45 -14.33
CA ALA A 253 18.73 -12.42 -13.30
C ALA A 253 19.46 -12.94 -12.05
N ARG A 254 19.23 -14.20 -11.66
CA ARG A 254 19.91 -14.87 -10.56
C ARG A 254 21.43 -14.93 -10.79
N VAL A 255 21.86 -15.40 -11.96
CA VAL A 255 23.29 -15.46 -12.34
C VAL A 255 23.92 -14.07 -12.38
N ALA A 256 23.23 -13.08 -12.98
CA ALA A 256 23.71 -11.70 -13.02
C ALA A 256 23.89 -11.12 -11.60
N GLN A 257 22.95 -11.40 -10.70
CA GLN A 257 22.98 -10.94 -9.32
C GLN A 257 24.08 -11.63 -8.49
N GLN A 258 24.31 -12.92 -8.71
CA GLN A 258 25.40 -13.68 -8.08
C GLN A 258 26.79 -13.27 -8.59
N SER A 259 26.89 -12.79 -9.84
CA SER A 259 28.14 -12.27 -10.41
C SER A 259 28.58 -10.88 -9.88
N GLY A 260 27.81 -10.29 -8.96
CA GLY A 260 28.10 -8.98 -8.37
C GLY A 260 29.42 -8.94 -7.57
N GLY A 261 29.94 -7.73 -7.34
CA GLY A 261 31.14 -7.52 -6.53
C GLY A 261 30.93 -7.76 -5.03
N THR A 262 32.02 -7.66 -4.26
CA THR A 262 31.95 -7.67 -2.80
C THR A 262 31.27 -6.42 -2.27
N TRP A 263 30.71 -6.48 -1.06
CA TRP A 263 30.19 -5.28 -0.40
C TRP A 263 31.25 -4.18 -0.26
N SER A 264 32.48 -4.53 0.11
CA SER A 264 33.61 -3.61 0.22
C SER A 264 33.99 -2.89 -1.08
N SER A 265 33.67 -3.48 -2.24
CA SER A 265 33.85 -2.85 -3.56
C SER A 265 32.78 -1.79 -3.86
N LEU A 266 31.61 -1.89 -3.23
CA LEU A 266 30.48 -0.98 -3.43
C LEU A 266 30.45 0.13 -2.38
N PHE A 267 30.84 -0.18 -1.14
CA PHE A 267 30.77 0.72 0.01
C PHE A 267 32.14 0.81 0.70
N HIS A 268 32.87 1.89 0.42
CA HIS A 268 34.23 2.10 0.92
C HIS A 268 34.23 2.76 2.29
N ARG A 269 34.10 1.96 3.36
CA ARG A 269 33.99 2.46 4.75
C ARG A 269 35.09 3.46 5.15
N ASP A 270 36.33 3.22 4.74
CA ASP A 270 37.47 4.09 5.06
C ASP A 270 37.72 5.19 4.01
N GLY A 271 36.85 5.27 3.00
CA GLY A 271 36.88 6.27 1.95
C GLY A 271 36.61 7.68 2.47
N TRP A 272 37.08 8.69 1.74
CA TRP A 272 36.93 10.09 2.11
C TRP A 272 35.46 10.51 2.31
N ALA A 273 34.55 9.96 1.49
CA ALA A 273 33.11 10.22 1.58
C ALA A 273 32.55 9.85 2.96
N ASN A 274 33.08 8.81 3.59
CA ASN A 274 32.64 8.28 4.88
C ASN A 274 33.30 8.95 6.09
N ARG A 275 34.30 9.83 5.91
CA ARG A 275 34.83 10.68 6.99
C ARG A 275 33.86 11.79 7.37
N ALA A 276 33.11 12.31 6.39
CA ALA A 276 32.07 13.30 6.58
C ALA A 276 30.84 12.92 5.73
N PRO A 277 30.14 11.83 6.08
CA PRO A 277 29.08 11.26 5.25
C PRO A 277 27.91 12.23 5.08
N TRP A 278 27.60 13.03 6.11
CA TRP A 278 26.58 14.06 6.05
C TRP A 278 26.88 15.16 5.01
N LEU A 279 28.14 15.57 4.88
CA LEU A 279 28.55 16.62 3.95
C LEU A 279 28.58 16.08 2.52
N THR A 280 29.18 14.91 2.32
CA THR A 280 29.26 14.28 0.99
C THR A 280 27.89 13.96 0.44
N TRP A 281 26.98 13.47 1.29
CA TRP A 281 25.57 13.26 0.94
C TRP A 281 24.91 14.55 0.48
N LEU A 282 25.01 15.63 1.27
CA LEU A 282 24.47 16.94 0.89
C LEU A 282 25.03 17.44 -0.44
N LEU A 283 26.35 17.35 -0.66
CA LEU A 283 26.96 17.79 -1.91
C LEU A 283 26.42 17.05 -3.14
N VAL A 284 26.12 15.75 -3.02
CA VAL A 284 25.50 14.98 -4.10
C VAL A 284 24.04 15.41 -4.32
N ILE A 285 23.28 15.64 -3.25
CA ILE A 285 21.92 16.19 -3.37
C ILE A 285 21.92 17.57 -4.03
N GLU A 286 22.88 18.43 -3.68
CA GLU A 286 23.05 19.74 -4.31
C GLU A 286 23.43 19.64 -5.78
N LEU A 287 24.31 18.70 -6.14
CA LEU A 287 24.67 18.46 -7.52
C LEU A 287 23.45 18.02 -8.37
N ILE A 288 22.64 17.11 -7.83
CA ILE A 288 21.37 16.68 -8.46
C ILE A 288 20.41 17.87 -8.59
N CYS A 289 20.30 18.71 -7.55
CA CYS A 289 19.50 19.93 -7.56
C CYS A 289 19.94 20.87 -8.69
N LEU A 290 21.22 21.19 -8.78
CA LEU A 290 21.78 22.10 -9.77
C LEU A 290 21.57 21.58 -11.21
N ALA A 291 21.71 20.28 -11.43
CA ALA A 291 21.44 19.65 -12.72
C ALA A 291 19.96 19.75 -13.14
N ALA A 292 19.03 19.67 -12.19
CA ALA A 292 17.59 19.75 -12.44
C ALA A 292 17.00 21.17 -12.34
N PHE A 293 17.76 22.13 -11.79
CA PHE A 293 17.25 23.45 -11.44
C PHE A 293 16.74 24.26 -12.66
N PRO A 294 17.46 24.39 -13.80
CA PRO A 294 16.94 25.12 -14.95
C PRO A 294 15.65 24.52 -15.52
N LEU A 295 15.55 23.19 -15.56
CA LEU A 295 14.33 22.49 -15.98
C LEU A 295 13.17 22.77 -15.02
N THR A 296 13.40 22.63 -13.71
CA THR A 296 12.41 22.93 -12.67
C THR A 296 11.94 24.38 -12.76
N TRP A 297 12.87 25.30 -12.93
CA TRP A 297 12.62 26.74 -13.06
C TRP A 297 11.73 27.08 -14.26
N TRP A 298 11.92 26.37 -15.37
CA TRP A 298 11.07 26.52 -16.54
C TRP A 298 9.70 25.85 -16.36
N LEU A 299 9.66 24.66 -15.76
CA LEU A 299 8.43 23.91 -15.54
C LEU A 299 7.49 24.66 -14.59
N LEU A 300 8.03 25.14 -13.48
CA LEU A 300 7.33 25.90 -12.43
C LEU A 300 7.36 27.41 -12.67
N ARG A 301 7.70 27.87 -13.89
CA ARG A 301 7.70 29.30 -14.26
C ARG A 301 6.41 30.09 -13.95
N PRO A 302 5.19 29.51 -13.89
CA PRO A 302 4.00 30.27 -13.50
C PRO A 302 3.95 30.61 -12.01
N LEU A 303 4.74 29.91 -11.20
CA LEU A 303 4.82 30.09 -9.75
C LEU A 303 5.83 31.20 -9.40
N PRO A 304 5.56 32.02 -8.37
CA PRO A 304 6.45 33.10 -7.94
C PRO A 304 7.91 32.71 -7.62
N ASP A 305 8.15 31.57 -6.97
CA ASP A 305 9.50 31.09 -6.62
C ASP A 305 10.16 30.24 -7.72
N ARG A 306 9.42 29.95 -8.79
CA ARG A 306 9.84 29.08 -9.91
C ARG A 306 10.39 27.72 -9.46
N GLY A 307 9.91 27.18 -8.35
CA GLY A 307 10.28 25.83 -7.92
C GLY A 307 11.68 25.68 -7.33
N LEU A 308 12.24 26.74 -6.75
CA LEU A 308 13.58 26.74 -6.16
C LEU A 308 13.83 25.55 -5.24
N LEU A 309 12.97 25.32 -4.25
CA LEU A 309 13.12 24.24 -3.27
C LEU A 309 12.69 22.88 -3.80
N LEU A 310 11.80 22.87 -4.79
CA LEU A 310 11.27 21.65 -5.42
C LEU A 310 12.25 21.04 -6.44
N ALA A 311 13.29 21.76 -6.83
CA ALA A 311 14.32 21.27 -7.75
C ALA A 311 15.08 20.06 -7.19
N ARG A 312 15.28 19.99 -5.87
CA ARG A 312 15.86 18.81 -5.21
C ARG A 312 14.99 17.56 -5.38
N VAL A 313 13.69 17.70 -5.13
CA VAL A 313 12.72 16.60 -5.23
C VAL A 313 12.57 16.14 -6.68
N LEU A 314 12.40 17.09 -7.62
CA LEU A 314 12.30 16.75 -9.04
C LEU A 314 13.59 16.15 -9.58
N GLY A 315 14.76 16.67 -9.17
CA GLY A 315 16.05 16.12 -9.56
C GLY A 315 16.25 14.68 -9.11
N LEU A 316 15.95 14.38 -7.83
CA LEU A 316 16.02 13.02 -7.30
C LEU A 316 15.09 12.08 -8.05
N LEU A 317 13.84 12.52 -8.29
CA LEU A 317 12.87 11.74 -9.06
C LEU A 317 13.38 11.43 -10.47
N LEU A 318 13.83 12.43 -11.22
CA LEU A 318 14.23 12.25 -12.62
C LEU A 318 15.49 11.41 -12.77
N VAL A 319 16.50 11.64 -11.93
CA VAL A 319 17.76 10.88 -11.98
C VAL A 319 17.50 9.41 -11.67
N ALA A 320 16.73 9.13 -10.62
CA ALA A 320 16.33 7.76 -10.30
C ALA A 320 15.47 7.15 -11.41
N TRP A 321 14.45 7.86 -11.88
CA TRP A 321 13.54 7.39 -12.93
C TRP A 321 14.26 7.03 -14.23
N ILE A 322 15.18 7.87 -14.71
CA ILE A 322 15.98 7.60 -15.90
C ILE A 322 16.91 6.41 -15.68
N ALA A 323 17.63 6.37 -14.55
CA ALA A 323 18.52 5.24 -14.26
C ALA A 323 17.73 3.92 -14.26
N TRP A 324 16.58 3.88 -13.58
CA TRP A 324 15.70 2.72 -13.50
C TRP A 324 15.15 2.27 -14.85
N TRP A 325 14.78 3.20 -15.73
CA TRP A 325 14.36 2.83 -17.08
C TRP A 325 15.49 2.22 -17.90
N LEU A 326 16.71 2.78 -17.83
CA LEU A 326 17.88 2.21 -18.51
C LEU A 326 18.21 0.80 -18.00
N LEU A 327 17.91 0.52 -16.73
CA LEU A 327 18.09 -0.78 -16.08
C LEU A 327 17.07 -1.81 -16.57
N ASN A 328 15.78 -1.46 -16.53
CA ASN A 328 14.70 -2.35 -16.97
C ASN A 328 14.74 -2.58 -18.49
N ALA A 329 15.26 -1.62 -19.27
CA ALA A 329 15.49 -1.80 -20.70
C ALA A 329 16.71 -2.69 -21.01
N GLY A 330 17.46 -3.15 -20.01
CA GLY A 330 18.66 -3.98 -20.19
C GLY A 330 19.86 -3.23 -20.80
N ILE A 331 19.82 -1.89 -20.86
CA ILE A 331 20.87 -1.07 -21.46
C ILE A 331 22.08 -0.97 -20.51
N LEU A 332 21.83 -0.80 -19.21
CA LEU A 332 22.85 -0.66 -18.19
C LEU A 332 22.56 -1.58 -16.99
N ARG A 333 23.61 -1.93 -16.24
CA ARG A 333 23.50 -2.58 -14.91
C ARG A 333 23.59 -1.54 -13.80
N TYR A 334 23.01 -1.85 -12.63
CA TYR A 334 22.91 -0.87 -11.56
C TYR A 334 24.28 -0.55 -10.97
N SER A 335 24.74 0.69 -11.17
CA SER A 335 26.08 1.14 -10.83
C SER A 335 26.10 2.65 -10.63
N ALA A 336 27.13 3.17 -9.98
CA ALA A 336 27.36 4.62 -9.89
C ALA A 336 27.44 5.26 -11.30
N GLY A 337 28.04 4.56 -12.28
CA GLY A 337 28.11 5.01 -13.67
C GLY A 337 26.73 5.19 -14.32
N ALA A 338 25.80 4.27 -14.08
CA ALA A 338 24.44 4.39 -14.59
C ALA A 338 23.71 5.63 -14.03
N ILE A 339 23.95 5.96 -12.75
CA ILE A 339 23.37 7.14 -12.11
C ILE A 339 24.02 8.43 -12.64
N TRP A 340 25.34 8.44 -12.87
CA TRP A 340 26.02 9.56 -13.54
C TRP A 340 25.48 9.80 -14.96
N ILE A 341 25.25 8.74 -15.73
CA ILE A 341 24.62 8.83 -17.06
C ILE A 341 23.21 9.41 -16.95
N ALA A 342 22.40 8.94 -16.01
CA ALA A 342 21.07 9.49 -15.77
C ALA A 342 21.11 10.97 -15.38
N LEU A 343 22.04 11.38 -14.53
CA LEU A 343 22.28 12.78 -14.17
C LEU A 343 22.64 13.63 -15.39
N LEU A 344 23.50 13.12 -16.27
CA LEU A 344 23.84 13.80 -17.54
C LEU A 344 22.62 13.96 -18.44
N ILE A 345 21.78 12.93 -18.56
CA ILE A 345 20.53 12.99 -19.34
C ILE A 345 19.57 14.05 -18.79
N VAL A 346 19.50 14.23 -17.46
CA VAL A 346 18.74 15.34 -16.84
C VAL A 346 19.41 16.69 -17.09
N ALA A 347 20.74 16.75 -17.03
CA ALA A 347 21.48 17.99 -17.22
C ALA A 347 21.40 18.55 -18.65
N LEU A 348 21.26 17.69 -19.67
CA LEU A 348 21.15 18.12 -21.08
C LEU A 348 19.95 19.06 -21.38
N PRO A 349 18.68 18.71 -21.08
CA PRO A 349 17.56 19.62 -21.28
C PRO A 349 17.66 20.86 -20.38
N SER A 350 18.17 20.71 -19.16
CA SER A 350 18.46 21.85 -18.27
C SER A 350 19.48 22.81 -18.87
N ALA A 351 20.57 22.31 -19.47
CA ALA A 351 21.58 23.10 -20.14
C ALA A 351 21.03 23.81 -21.38
N CYS A 352 20.17 23.14 -22.16
CA CYS A 352 19.47 23.76 -23.29
C CYS A 352 18.56 24.91 -22.83
N ILE A 353 17.80 24.74 -21.74
CA ILE A 353 16.96 25.78 -21.16
C ILE A 353 17.83 26.94 -20.66
N LEU A 354 18.88 26.62 -19.91
CA LEU A 354 19.84 27.59 -19.37
C LEU A 354 20.47 28.41 -20.49
N TRP A 355 20.91 27.79 -21.59
CA TRP A 355 21.51 28.49 -22.72
C TRP A 355 20.53 29.45 -23.39
N ARG A 356 19.27 29.02 -23.58
CA ARG A 356 18.23 29.85 -24.22
C ARG A 356 17.71 30.99 -23.33
N GLN A 357 17.67 30.79 -22.02
CA GLN A 357 17.04 31.70 -21.05
C GLN A 357 18.02 32.24 -19.99
N TRP A 358 19.34 32.12 -20.20
CA TRP A 358 20.39 32.52 -19.26
C TRP A 358 20.21 33.95 -18.72
N ARG A 359 19.90 34.91 -19.61
CA ARG A 359 19.72 36.32 -19.21
C ARG A 359 18.53 36.49 -18.28
N GLU A 360 17.43 35.77 -18.54
CA GLU A 360 16.23 35.79 -17.70
C GLU A 360 16.48 35.12 -16.35
N LEU A 361 17.18 33.98 -16.35
CA LEU A 361 17.55 33.29 -15.14
C LEU A 361 18.44 34.16 -14.26
N LEU A 362 19.51 34.74 -14.81
CA LEU A 362 20.43 35.59 -14.06
C LEU A 362 19.74 36.84 -13.50
N ALA A 363 18.83 37.45 -14.27
CA ALA A 363 18.01 38.56 -13.80
C ALA A 363 17.10 38.13 -12.64
N TRP A 364 16.47 36.95 -12.73
CA TRP A 364 15.64 36.41 -11.67
C TRP A 364 16.46 36.09 -10.40
N LEU A 365 17.63 35.45 -10.55
CA LEU A 365 18.54 35.15 -9.44
C LEU A 365 18.97 36.43 -8.71
N ARG A 366 19.37 37.47 -9.45
CA ARG A 366 19.73 38.78 -8.87
C ARG A 366 18.54 39.46 -8.18
N ALA A 367 17.34 39.30 -8.71
CA ALA A 367 16.13 39.89 -8.12
C ALA A 367 15.64 39.12 -6.88
N LYS A 368 15.93 37.81 -6.78
CA LYS A 368 15.40 36.91 -5.75
C LYS A 368 16.48 36.32 -4.82
N TRP A 369 17.71 36.83 -4.84
CA TRP A 369 18.79 36.31 -3.99
C TRP A 369 18.44 36.22 -2.49
N PRO A 370 17.67 37.13 -1.86
CA PRO A 370 17.33 36.98 -0.44
C PRO A 370 16.39 35.79 -0.22
N LEU A 371 15.47 35.54 -1.17
CA LEU A 371 14.60 34.37 -1.14
C LEU A 371 15.43 33.08 -1.29
N ILE A 372 16.44 33.10 -2.16
CA ILE A 372 17.31 31.94 -2.37
C ILE A 372 18.08 31.60 -1.09
N ILE A 373 18.78 32.57 -0.51
CA ILE A 373 19.53 32.34 0.73
C ILE A 373 18.60 31.91 1.86
N THR A 374 17.42 32.53 1.98
CA THR A 374 16.44 32.14 3.01
C THR A 374 15.96 30.71 2.82
N ALA A 375 15.61 30.32 1.58
CA ALA A 375 15.15 28.98 1.26
C ALA A 375 16.24 27.93 1.55
N GLU A 376 17.48 28.20 1.16
CA GLU A 376 18.63 27.34 1.44
C GLU A 376 18.93 27.24 2.93
N ALA A 377 18.90 28.35 3.67
CA ALA A 377 19.09 28.34 5.11
C ALA A 377 18.00 27.53 5.83
N LEU A 378 16.74 27.63 5.39
CA LEU A 378 15.63 26.84 5.95
C LEU A 378 15.80 25.34 5.67
N PHE A 379 16.24 24.98 4.45
CA PHE A 379 16.54 23.58 4.11
C PHE A 379 17.66 23.02 4.98
N LEU A 380 18.78 23.73 5.06
CA LEU A 380 19.93 23.31 5.86
C LEU A 380 19.60 23.25 7.35
N LEU A 381 18.79 24.18 7.87
CA LEU A 381 18.33 24.16 9.26
C LEU A 381 17.44 22.95 9.54
N ALA A 382 16.46 22.67 8.67
CA ALA A 382 15.58 21.52 8.82
C ALA A 382 16.36 20.19 8.74
N TYR A 383 17.30 20.09 7.79
CA TYR A 383 18.18 18.94 7.65
C TYR A 383 19.08 18.76 8.88
N ALA A 384 19.76 19.83 9.32
CA ALA A 384 20.66 19.77 10.47
C ALA A 384 19.94 19.42 11.77
N ALA A 385 18.75 19.98 12.01
CA ALA A 385 17.95 19.69 13.19
C ALA A 385 17.63 18.18 13.28
N PHE A 386 17.14 17.59 12.19
CA PHE A 386 16.79 16.17 12.18
C PHE A 386 18.02 15.25 12.10
N LEU A 387 19.11 15.70 11.48
CA LEU A 387 20.39 15.02 11.48
C LEU A 387 20.94 14.87 12.90
N LEU A 388 20.83 15.93 13.74
CA LEU A 388 21.24 15.87 15.14
C LEU A 388 20.38 14.90 15.95
N ILE A 389 19.07 14.85 15.70
CA ILE A 389 18.18 13.86 16.34
C ILE A 389 18.59 12.44 15.95
N ARG A 390 18.85 12.17 14.67
CA ARG A 390 19.33 10.86 14.21
C ARG A 390 20.74 10.54 14.69
N ALA A 391 21.62 11.53 14.82
CA ALA A 391 22.95 11.31 15.38
C ALA A 391 22.91 10.96 16.88
N ALA A 392 21.88 11.44 17.60
CA ALA A 392 21.66 11.11 19.01
C ALA A 392 21.00 9.75 19.23
N ASN A 393 20.17 9.29 18.29
CA ASN A 393 19.62 7.93 18.25
C ASN A 393 19.77 7.31 16.84
N PRO A 394 20.97 6.81 16.47
CA PRO A 394 21.23 6.22 15.17
C PRO A 394 20.74 4.77 15.04
N ASP A 395 20.34 4.13 16.14
CA ASP A 395 20.09 2.70 16.20
C ASP A 395 18.95 2.30 15.23
N LEU A 396 19.21 1.24 14.46
CA LEU A 396 18.27 0.70 13.47
C LEU A 396 17.53 -0.54 13.98
N TRP A 397 17.60 -0.79 15.28
CA TRP A 397 16.85 -1.85 15.94
C TRP A 397 16.60 -1.57 17.42
N HIS A 398 15.47 -2.06 17.93
CA HIS A 398 15.16 -2.11 19.37
C HIS A 398 14.07 -3.16 19.64
N PRO A 399 14.16 -4.00 20.69
CA PRO A 399 13.30 -5.19 20.84
C PRO A 399 11.82 -4.84 21.07
N TRP A 400 11.56 -3.76 21.79
CA TRP A 400 10.21 -3.39 22.22
C TRP A 400 9.64 -2.18 21.48
N ARG A 401 10.52 -1.41 20.82
CA ARG A 401 10.24 -0.05 20.32
C ARG A 401 10.98 0.28 19.03
N GLY A 402 11.45 -0.76 18.34
CA GLY A 402 12.29 -0.66 17.14
C GLY A 402 11.51 -0.53 15.83
N GLY A 403 10.24 -0.95 15.81
CA GLY A 403 9.41 -0.92 14.60
C GLY A 403 9.88 -1.90 13.55
N GLU A 404 9.69 -1.53 12.29
CA GLU A 404 10.03 -2.33 11.11
C GLU A 404 11.41 -1.95 10.51
N LYS A 405 12.21 -1.13 11.20
CA LYS A 405 13.54 -0.69 10.73
C LYS A 405 14.45 -1.79 10.17
N PRO A 406 14.49 -3.03 10.70
CA PRO A 406 15.33 -4.04 10.09
C PRO A 406 14.82 -4.50 8.73
N MET A 407 13.50 -4.56 8.53
CA MET A 407 12.92 -4.81 7.20
C MET A 407 13.33 -3.69 6.25
N GLU A 408 13.13 -2.44 6.68
CA GLU A 408 13.49 -1.26 5.90
C GLU A 408 14.99 -1.27 5.52
N LEU A 409 15.86 -1.61 6.47
CA LEU A 409 17.30 -1.73 6.25
C LEU A 409 17.63 -2.90 5.30
N ALA A 410 16.98 -4.06 5.45
CA ALA A 410 17.20 -5.21 4.59
C ALA A 410 16.83 -4.88 3.13
N TYR A 411 15.66 -4.28 2.90
CA TYR A 411 15.20 -3.91 1.57
C TYR A 411 16.05 -2.78 0.99
N PHE A 412 16.36 -1.74 1.76
CA PHE A 412 17.22 -0.66 1.31
C PHE A 412 18.62 -1.17 0.91
N THR A 413 19.17 -2.10 1.69
CA THR A 413 20.45 -2.75 1.42
C THR A 413 20.38 -3.63 0.18
N ALA A 414 19.34 -4.44 0.02
CA ALA A 414 19.14 -5.31 -1.14
C ALA A 414 18.99 -4.49 -2.44
N VAL A 415 18.22 -3.41 -2.41
CA VAL A 415 18.07 -2.49 -3.56
C VAL A 415 19.41 -1.85 -3.91
N ALA A 416 20.19 -1.38 -2.91
CA ALA A 416 21.51 -0.79 -3.15
C ALA A 416 22.54 -1.80 -3.69
N ARG A 417 22.39 -3.10 -3.41
CA ARG A 417 23.27 -4.18 -3.89
C ARG A 417 22.80 -4.86 -5.17
N SER A 418 21.55 -4.64 -5.58
CA SER A 418 20.99 -5.25 -6.78
C SER A 418 21.75 -4.79 -8.02
N SER A 419 21.96 -5.69 -8.98
CA SER A 419 22.58 -5.40 -10.28
C SER A 419 21.55 -5.27 -11.40
N VAL A 420 20.38 -5.88 -11.20
CA VAL A 420 19.23 -5.95 -12.10
C VAL A 420 17.97 -5.51 -11.37
N MET A 421 16.91 -5.22 -12.12
CA MET A 421 15.59 -4.87 -11.61
C MET A 421 14.54 -5.86 -12.16
N PRO A 422 13.49 -6.23 -11.40
CA PRO A 422 13.25 -5.88 -10.00
C PRO A 422 14.35 -6.41 -9.05
N PRO A 423 14.56 -5.77 -7.90
CA PRO A 423 15.61 -6.15 -6.96
C PRO A 423 15.31 -7.51 -6.33
N TYR A 424 16.36 -8.25 -5.98
CA TYR A 424 16.21 -9.55 -5.32
C TYR A 424 15.68 -9.40 -3.88
N ASP A 425 15.03 -10.46 -3.38
CA ASP A 425 14.52 -10.50 -2.01
C ASP A 425 15.59 -10.99 -1.03
N PRO A 426 16.02 -10.18 -0.05
CA PRO A 426 17.00 -10.61 0.95
C PRO A 426 16.44 -11.66 1.92
N TRP A 427 15.12 -11.81 2.03
CA TRP A 427 14.44 -12.69 2.97
C TRP A 427 13.70 -13.84 2.31
N PHE A 428 13.88 -14.03 1.01
CA PHE A 428 13.36 -15.18 0.29
C PHE A 428 14.32 -15.59 -0.81
N SER A 429 15.17 -16.58 -0.53
CA SER A 429 16.20 -17.02 -1.48
C SER A 429 15.61 -17.41 -2.85
N GLY A 430 16.22 -16.86 -3.90
CA GLY A 430 15.77 -16.99 -5.29
C GLY A 430 14.61 -16.07 -5.69
N GLY A 431 13.98 -15.37 -4.73
CA GLY A 431 12.89 -14.43 -4.94
C GLY A 431 13.31 -13.05 -5.42
N TYR A 432 12.37 -12.28 -5.97
CA TYR A 432 12.48 -10.82 -6.08
C TYR A 432 11.51 -10.11 -5.13
N LEU A 433 11.80 -8.86 -4.81
CA LEU A 433 11.00 -8.03 -3.90
C LEU A 433 9.69 -7.60 -4.56
N ASN A 434 8.57 -8.09 -4.02
CA ASN A 434 7.22 -7.65 -4.37
C ASN A 434 6.70 -6.65 -3.32
N TYR A 435 7.46 -5.58 -3.10
CA TYR A 435 7.18 -4.53 -2.13
C TYR A 435 7.46 -3.14 -2.72
N TYR A 436 7.21 -2.06 -1.97
CA TYR A 436 7.41 -0.65 -2.36
C TYR A 436 8.88 -0.25 -2.61
N TYR A 437 9.63 -1.05 -3.37
CA TYR A 437 11.08 -0.91 -3.53
C TYR A 437 11.50 0.37 -4.25
N TRP A 438 10.58 1.00 -4.99
CA TRP A 438 10.86 2.21 -5.76
C TRP A 438 11.30 3.39 -4.87
N GLY A 439 10.71 3.53 -3.68
CA GLY A 439 11.14 4.54 -2.70
C GLY A 439 12.61 4.35 -2.29
N TYR A 440 12.99 3.13 -1.94
CA TYR A 440 14.37 2.79 -1.63
C TYR A 440 15.30 2.98 -2.82
N PHE A 441 14.82 2.72 -4.05
CA PHE A 441 15.62 2.91 -5.25
C PHE A 441 16.02 4.38 -5.42
N ILE A 442 15.08 5.32 -5.22
CA ILE A 442 15.38 6.76 -5.29
C ILE A 442 16.46 7.14 -4.26
N LEU A 443 16.35 6.64 -3.03
CA LEU A 443 17.31 6.91 -1.95
C LEU A 443 18.64 6.17 -2.13
N SER A 444 18.65 5.06 -2.86
CA SER A 444 19.87 4.30 -3.14
C SER A 444 20.75 4.97 -4.20
N ALA A 445 20.20 5.86 -5.02
CA ALA A 445 20.98 6.61 -6.02
C ALA A 445 22.11 7.46 -5.39
N PRO A 446 21.84 8.38 -4.44
CA PRO A 446 22.92 9.11 -3.75
C PRO A 446 23.83 8.18 -2.94
N LEU A 447 23.32 7.08 -2.39
CA LEU A 447 24.12 6.06 -1.69
C LEU A 447 25.16 5.45 -2.64
N ARG A 448 24.75 5.03 -3.84
CA ARG A 448 25.64 4.44 -4.85
C ARG A 448 26.66 5.42 -5.42
N LEU A 449 26.31 6.70 -5.54
CA LEU A 449 27.25 7.73 -5.98
C LEU A 449 28.34 8.02 -4.93
N THR A 450 28.00 7.89 -3.65
CA THR A 450 28.90 8.25 -2.53
C THR A 450 29.65 7.06 -1.96
N GLY A 451 29.16 5.83 -2.14
CA GLY A 451 29.72 4.63 -1.51
C GLY A 451 29.54 4.62 0.02
N ILE A 452 28.55 5.35 0.54
CA ILE A 452 28.21 5.37 1.97
C ILE A 452 27.50 4.05 2.33
N PRO A 453 27.87 3.37 3.43
CA PRO A 453 27.18 2.15 3.85
C PRO A 453 25.68 2.38 4.11
N PRO A 454 24.79 1.43 3.76
CA PRO A 454 23.34 1.53 3.99
C PRO A 454 22.93 1.92 5.40
N ALA A 455 23.56 1.37 6.46
CA ALA A 455 23.24 1.71 7.85
C ALA A 455 23.49 3.20 8.18
N THR A 456 24.46 3.84 7.53
CA THR A 456 24.72 5.28 7.66
C THR A 456 23.83 6.10 6.73
N ALA A 457 23.65 5.65 5.49
CA ALA A 457 22.80 6.32 4.50
C ALA A 457 21.33 6.36 4.93
N PHE A 458 20.84 5.35 5.65
CA PHE A 458 19.51 5.33 6.25
C PHE A 458 19.31 6.53 7.19
N ASN A 459 20.29 6.78 8.06
CA ASN A 459 20.30 7.91 8.99
C ASN A 459 20.51 9.29 8.32
N LEU A 460 20.88 9.32 7.04
CA LEU A 460 20.95 10.54 6.20
C LEU A 460 19.70 10.73 5.35
N ALA A 461 19.05 9.65 4.96
CA ALA A 461 17.80 9.66 4.18
C ALA A 461 16.63 10.21 5.00
N VAL A 462 16.50 9.84 6.28
CA VAL A 462 15.42 10.34 7.15
C VAL A 462 15.47 11.89 7.28
N PRO A 463 16.60 12.53 7.65
CA PRO A 463 16.69 14.00 7.67
C PRO A 463 16.50 14.67 6.31
N LEU A 464 16.95 14.03 5.22
CA LEU A 464 16.73 14.54 3.87
C LEU A 464 15.23 14.61 3.56
N LEU A 465 14.49 13.52 3.78
CA LEU A 465 13.05 13.47 3.52
C LEU A 465 12.27 14.46 4.40
N PHE A 466 12.67 14.62 5.67
CA PHE A 466 12.12 15.66 6.55
C PHE A 466 12.33 17.06 5.96
N ALA A 467 13.57 17.41 5.59
CA ALA A 467 13.90 18.72 5.04
C ALA A 467 13.21 19.00 3.70
N LEU A 468 13.14 18.01 2.80
CA LEU A 468 12.44 18.12 1.52
C LEU A 468 10.93 18.31 1.70
N THR A 469 10.32 17.61 2.66
CA THR A 469 8.89 17.76 2.96
C THR A 469 8.60 19.13 3.56
N ALA A 470 9.35 19.54 4.58
CA ALA A 470 9.18 20.81 5.27
C ALA A 470 9.37 22.01 4.32
N THR A 471 10.44 22.01 3.53
CA THR A 471 10.71 23.10 2.58
C THR A 471 9.84 23.04 1.34
N GLY A 472 9.49 21.85 0.85
CA GLY A 472 8.56 21.68 -0.26
C GLY A 472 7.19 22.25 0.07
N ILE A 473 6.61 21.90 1.23
CA ILE A 473 5.26 22.37 1.58
C ILE A 473 5.28 23.86 1.90
N GLY A 474 6.37 24.35 2.51
CA GLY A 474 6.59 25.77 2.70
C GLY A 474 6.66 26.54 1.38
N SER A 475 7.32 25.98 0.36
CA SER A 475 7.35 26.54 -1.01
C SER A 475 5.95 26.54 -1.65
N LEU A 476 5.18 25.46 -1.51
CA LEU A 476 3.81 25.40 -2.03
C LEU A 476 2.94 26.53 -1.44
N VAL A 477 2.94 26.69 -0.12
CA VAL A 477 2.13 27.73 0.54
C VAL A 477 2.68 29.13 0.29
N TYR A 478 4.00 29.31 0.24
CA TYR A 478 4.62 30.57 -0.22
C TYR A 478 4.08 30.97 -1.59
N ASN A 479 4.01 30.03 -2.54
CA ASN A 479 3.50 30.28 -3.88
C ASN A 479 1.99 30.58 -3.89
N LEU A 480 1.18 29.89 -3.08
CA LEU A 480 -0.25 30.21 -2.93
C LEU A 480 -0.46 31.64 -2.46
N VAL A 481 0.26 32.06 -1.43
CA VAL A 481 0.18 33.41 -0.86
C VAL A 481 0.74 34.48 -1.80
N ALA A 482 1.92 34.25 -2.37
CA ALA A 482 2.54 35.20 -3.30
C ALA A 482 1.73 35.35 -4.60
N ALA A 483 1.05 34.31 -5.06
CA ALA A 483 0.11 34.40 -6.18
C ALA A 483 -1.17 35.15 -5.80
N ALA A 484 -1.64 35.03 -4.55
CA ALA A 484 -2.83 35.70 -4.06
C ALA A 484 -2.62 37.21 -3.80
N THR A 485 -1.41 37.64 -3.42
CA THR A 485 -1.06 39.04 -3.14
C THR A 485 -0.68 39.86 -4.37
N ASN A 486 -0.08 39.23 -5.39
CA ASN A 486 0.30 39.91 -6.63
C ASN A 486 -0.93 40.24 -7.49
N LYS A 487 -1.66 41.29 -7.12
CA LYS A 487 -2.60 41.97 -8.03
C LYS A 487 -1.79 42.65 -9.13
N SER A 488 -1.82 42.06 -10.34
CA SER A 488 -1.41 42.74 -11.57
C SER A 488 0.09 43.10 -11.67
N SER A 489 0.92 42.13 -12.01
CA SER A 489 2.08 42.39 -12.87
C SER A 489 2.27 41.19 -13.80
N PRO A 490 2.16 41.36 -15.13
CA PRO A 490 2.57 40.30 -16.03
C PRO A 490 4.06 40.00 -15.78
N PRO A 491 4.49 38.73 -15.73
CA PRO A 491 5.91 38.45 -15.94
C PRO A 491 6.28 39.08 -17.28
N PRO A 492 7.44 39.74 -17.41
CA PRO A 492 7.79 40.49 -18.60
C PRO A 492 7.66 39.58 -19.82
N THR A 493 6.68 39.88 -20.68
CA THR A 493 6.72 39.44 -22.07
C THR A 493 7.99 40.00 -22.69
N SER A 494 8.53 39.25 -23.65
CA SER A 494 9.82 39.38 -24.32
C SER A 494 10.17 40.72 -25.02
N SER A 495 9.63 41.86 -24.59
CA SER A 495 9.99 43.19 -25.10
C SER A 495 10.86 43.93 -24.08
N PHE A 496 12.14 44.04 -24.41
CA PHE A 496 13.15 44.91 -23.81
C PHE A 496 12.64 46.35 -23.60
N ARG A 497 12.69 46.82 -22.34
CA ARG A 497 13.07 48.18 -21.88
C ARG A 497 12.31 48.52 -20.58
N ARG A 498 12.84 48.06 -19.44
CA ARG A 498 12.73 48.83 -18.19
C ARG A 498 14.13 48.92 -17.60
N LYS A 499 14.60 50.15 -17.36
CA LYS A 499 15.86 50.40 -16.65
C LYS A 499 15.79 49.71 -15.29
N PRO A 500 16.90 49.11 -14.81
CA PRO A 500 16.95 48.53 -13.47
C PRO A 500 16.88 49.68 -12.46
N GLU A 501 15.71 49.92 -11.88
CA GLU A 501 15.58 50.87 -10.78
C GLU A 501 16.02 50.20 -9.46
N SER A 502 17.09 50.79 -8.91
CA SER A 502 17.56 50.71 -7.53
C SER A 502 18.08 49.37 -6.99
N THR A 503 19.09 49.52 -6.14
CA THR A 503 19.89 48.47 -5.51
C THR A 503 19.02 47.44 -4.75
N PRO A 504 19.32 46.14 -4.83
CA PRO A 504 18.61 45.11 -4.07
C PRO A 504 18.97 45.23 -2.60
N ARG A 505 18.16 45.98 -1.83
CA ARG A 505 18.24 45.98 -0.36
C ARG A 505 17.55 44.71 0.16
N LEU A 506 18.07 44.14 1.26
CA LEU A 506 17.33 43.18 2.09
C LEU A 506 15.97 43.80 2.40
N ASN A 507 14.89 43.25 1.84
CA ASN A 507 13.56 43.80 2.06
C ASN A 507 13.06 43.31 3.44
N PRO A 508 12.98 44.17 4.48
CA PRO A 508 12.50 43.78 5.79
C PRO A 508 11.04 43.27 5.75
N GLN A 509 10.33 43.55 4.64
CA GLN A 509 8.96 43.09 4.40
C GLN A 509 8.85 41.58 4.17
N LEU A 510 9.95 40.86 3.92
CA LEU A 510 9.92 39.41 3.75
C LEU A 510 9.46 38.68 5.02
N TRP A 511 9.70 39.26 6.19
CA TRP A 511 9.39 38.69 7.51
C TRP A 511 8.35 39.49 8.29
N LEU A 512 7.58 40.36 7.62
CA LEU A 512 6.45 41.01 8.27
C LEU A 512 5.32 40.00 8.52
N PRO A 513 4.58 40.11 9.65
CA PRO A 513 3.35 39.36 9.87
C PRO A 513 2.41 39.45 8.67
N GLY A 514 2.02 38.31 8.10
CA GLY A 514 1.21 38.24 6.88
C GLY A 514 1.99 38.19 5.56
N SER A 515 3.32 38.04 5.60
CA SER A 515 4.14 37.77 4.42
C SER A 515 4.00 36.32 3.91
N ALA A 516 4.33 36.10 2.63
CA ALA A 516 4.33 34.76 2.03
C ALA A 516 5.34 33.81 2.68
N ALA A 517 6.49 34.32 3.16
CA ALA A 517 7.52 33.51 3.80
C ALA A 517 7.05 32.97 5.15
N ILE A 518 6.38 33.80 5.97
CA ILE A 518 5.80 33.35 7.24
C ILE A 518 4.71 32.31 7.02
N ALA A 519 3.84 32.50 6.02
CA ALA A 519 2.82 31.50 5.70
C ALA A 519 3.44 30.17 5.25
N GLY A 520 4.53 30.22 4.47
CA GLY A 520 5.32 29.04 4.12
C GLY A 520 5.96 28.37 5.33
N LEU A 521 6.56 29.14 6.25
CA LEU A 521 7.11 28.60 7.49
C LEU A 521 6.04 27.98 8.39
N ALA A 522 4.87 28.62 8.49
CA ALA A 522 3.73 28.08 9.23
C ALA A 522 3.28 26.74 8.63
N ALA A 523 3.23 26.61 7.30
CA ALA A 523 2.92 25.36 6.63
C ALA A 523 3.96 24.27 6.94
N ALA A 524 5.26 24.60 6.89
CA ALA A 524 6.34 23.68 7.23
C ALA A 524 6.21 23.17 8.68
N VAL A 525 5.99 24.07 9.63
CA VAL A 525 5.81 23.72 11.05
C VAL A 525 4.54 22.88 11.24
N MET A 526 3.39 23.30 10.72
CA MET A 526 2.13 22.57 10.86
C MET A 526 2.17 21.17 10.22
N ALA A 527 2.86 21.03 9.10
CA ALA A 527 2.94 19.76 8.40
C ALA A 527 3.93 18.79 9.03
N THR A 528 5.10 19.26 9.46
CA THR A 528 6.23 18.38 9.79
C THR A 528 6.68 18.44 11.25
N VAL A 529 6.37 19.51 11.98
CA VAL A 529 6.82 19.71 13.37
C VAL A 529 5.68 19.57 14.36
N ALA A 530 4.50 20.12 14.07
CA ALA A 530 3.36 20.06 14.97
C ALA A 530 2.92 18.60 15.22
N GLY A 531 2.72 18.24 16.48
CA GLY A 531 2.06 17.00 16.89
C GLY A 531 0.56 17.17 17.10
N ASN A 532 -0.10 16.12 17.56
CA ASN A 532 -1.50 16.21 18.01
C ASN A 532 -1.61 16.78 19.44
N LEU A 533 -2.84 16.92 19.94
CA LEU A 533 -3.09 17.49 21.27
C LEU A 533 -3.00 16.46 22.42
N ASP A 534 -2.78 15.17 22.15
CA ASP A 534 -2.59 14.16 23.19
C ASP A 534 -1.37 14.46 24.06
N GLY A 535 -0.30 15.04 23.50
CA GLY A 535 0.85 15.51 24.29
C GLY A 535 0.48 16.50 25.40
N VAL A 536 -0.54 17.36 25.17
CA VAL A 536 -1.06 18.28 26.20
C VAL A 536 -1.82 17.50 27.27
N VAL A 537 -2.60 16.49 26.88
CA VAL A 537 -3.34 15.61 27.81
C VAL A 537 -2.37 14.88 28.73
N GLN A 538 -1.32 14.27 28.16
CA GLN A 538 -0.28 13.61 28.93
C GLN A 538 0.44 14.57 29.88
N LEU A 539 0.78 15.78 29.42
CA LEU A 539 1.40 16.79 30.29
C LEU A 539 0.48 17.20 31.45
N ALA A 540 -0.83 17.33 31.21
CA ALA A 540 -1.81 17.62 32.24
C ALA A 540 -1.92 16.47 33.26
N GLU A 541 -1.97 15.22 32.80
CA GLU A 541 -1.97 14.03 33.66
C GLU A 541 -0.69 13.93 34.51
N MET A 542 0.48 14.17 33.91
CA MET A 542 1.76 14.20 34.62
C MET A 542 1.79 15.31 35.68
N THR A 543 1.28 16.49 35.35
CA THR A 543 1.18 17.61 36.29
C THR A 543 0.23 17.28 37.44
N GLN A 544 -0.91 16.65 37.15
CA GLN A 544 -1.87 16.22 38.16
C GLN A 544 -1.26 15.17 39.11
N ARG A 545 -0.56 14.15 38.59
CA ARG A 545 0.14 13.15 39.42
C ARG A 545 1.17 13.82 40.33
N LYS A 546 1.93 14.80 39.81
CA LYS A 546 2.90 15.57 40.59
C LYS A 546 2.23 16.38 41.70
N ILE A 547 1.08 17.02 41.43
CA ILE A 547 0.28 17.74 42.44
C ILE A 547 -0.24 16.79 43.53
N GLN A 548 -0.59 15.55 43.16
CA GLN A 548 -1.00 14.48 44.08
C GLN A 548 0.18 13.86 44.87
N GLY A 549 1.39 14.42 44.78
CA GLY A 549 2.58 13.93 45.48
C GLY A 549 3.20 12.68 44.88
N MET A 550 2.77 12.24 43.70
CA MET A 550 3.33 11.09 43.00
C MET A 550 4.53 11.48 42.12
N ALA A 551 5.47 10.56 41.94
CA ALA A 551 6.57 10.75 41.00
C ALA A 551 6.06 10.74 39.55
N ALA A 552 6.41 11.78 38.79
CA ALA A 552 6.10 11.90 37.36
C ALA A 552 7.37 12.33 36.58
N PRO A 553 8.39 11.45 36.48
CA PRO A 553 9.61 11.73 35.71
C PRO A 553 9.28 11.93 34.22
N LEU A 554 10.17 12.58 33.46
CA LEU A 554 9.96 12.76 32.00
C LEU A 554 9.77 11.42 31.26
N SER A 555 10.37 10.34 31.77
CA SER A 555 10.17 8.97 31.28
C SER A 555 8.74 8.44 31.40
N SER A 556 7.86 9.12 32.13
CA SER A 556 6.42 8.80 32.19
C SER A 556 5.63 9.32 30.99
N PHE A 557 6.22 10.19 30.15
CA PHE A 557 5.62 10.58 28.88
C PHE A 557 5.68 9.40 27.90
N ASP A 558 4.53 9.02 27.35
CA ASP A 558 4.39 7.91 26.42
C ASP A 558 4.50 8.41 24.97
N PHE A 559 5.65 8.11 24.36
CA PHE A 559 5.94 8.38 22.95
C PHE A 559 4.87 7.81 21.99
N TRP A 560 4.35 6.60 22.29
CA TRP A 560 3.47 5.84 21.41
C TRP A 560 2.01 6.23 21.54
N ARG A 561 1.54 6.60 22.73
CA ARG A 561 0.13 6.93 22.99
C ARG A 561 -0.42 7.96 22.00
N SER A 562 0.36 8.97 21.64
CA SER A 562 -0.08 9.98 20.67
C SER A 562 -0.25 9.43 19.25
N SER A 563 0.43 8.34 18.87
CA SER A 563 0.17 7.62 17.60
C SER A 563 -0.97 6.60 17.69
N ARG A 564 -1.53 6.39 18.89
CA ARG A 564 -2.63 5.47 19.20
C ARG A 564 -3.73 6.23 19.93
N ALA A 565 -4.03 7.43 19.41
CA ALA A 565 -4.93 8.38 20.05
C ALA A 565 -6.38 7.90 20.05
N ILE A 566 -6.75 7.06 19.07
CA ILE A 566 -8.01 6.33 19.07
C ILE A 566 -7.79 5.06 19.91
N PRO A 567 -8.55 4.86 21.00
CA PRO A 567 -8.41 3.68 21.83
C PRO A 567 -8.80 2.41 21.06
N VAL A 568 -8.54 1.25 21.65
CA VAL A 568 -9.10 -0.01 21.13
C VAL A 568 -10.62 0.11 21.15
N THR A 569 -11.27 -0.08 20.00
CA THR A 569 -12.72 0.05 19.89
C THR A 569 -13.35 -1.27 19.47
N ASP A 570 -14.49 -1.57 20.06
CA ASP A 570 -15.38 -2.63 19.61
C ASP A 570 -16.06 -2.25 18.28
N GLU A 571 -16.57 -3.25 17.58
CA GLU A 571 -17.38 -3.05 16.37
C GLU A 571 -18.60 -2.17 16.67
N PHE A 572 -18.96 -1.33 15.70
CA PHE A 572 -20.12 -0.47 15.78
C PHE A 572 -21.40 -1.29 15.59
N GLU A 573 -22.32 -1.24 16.56
CA GLU A 573 -23.59 -1.96 16.50
C GLU A 573 -24.44 -1.57 15.25
N PRO A 574 -24.71 -2.53 14.34
CA PRO A 574 -25.69 -2.42 13.28
C PRO A 574 -27.05 -1.90 13.75
N SER A 575 -27.62 -1.02 12.95
CA SER A 575 -28.94 -0.44 13.14
C SER A 575 -29.69 -0.42 11.80
N ARG A 576 -30.99 -0.11 11.83
CA ARG A 576 -31.75 0.12 10.58
C ARG A 576 -31.19 1.26 9.72
N LEU A 577 -30.40 2.16 10.32
CA LEU A 577 -29.75 3.27 9.64
C LEU A 577 -28.37 2.89 9.09
N THR A 578 -27.85 1.70 9.39
CA THR A 578 -26.54 1.20 8.92
C THR A 578 -26.66 -0.16 8.24
N PRO A 579 -27.44 -0.27 7.14
CA PRO A 579 -27.72 -1.56 6.49
C PRO A 579 -26.52 -2.22 5.81
N TRP A 580 -25.40 -1.51 5.67
CA TRP A 580 -24.15 -2.02 5.08
C TRP A 580 -23.24 -2.75 6.09
N ILE A 581 -23.60 -2.78 7.38
CA ILE A 581 -22.84 -3.53 8.39
C ILE A 581 -23.55 -4.87 8.62
N ASP A 582 -22.84 -5.97 8.37
CA ASP A 582 -23.39 -7.32 8.51
C ASP A 582 -23.51 -7.73 9.99
N PRO A 583 -24.71 -8.10 10.49
CA PRO A 583 -24.91 -8.55 11.86
C PRO A 583 -24.39 -9.97 12.17
N ARG A 584 -23.77 -10.68 11.22
CA ARG A 584 -23.40 -12.11 11.42
C ARG A 584 -22.03 -12.38 12.03
N ASN A 585 -21.16 -11.38 12.17
CA ASN A 585 -19.83 -11.54 12.76
C ASN A 585 -19.58 -10.46 13.82
N TYR A 586 -19.95 -10.72 15.08
CA TYR A 586 -19.60 -9.86 16.21
C TYR A 586 -18.55 -10.55 17.08
N ASN A 587 -17.48 -9.81 17.43
CA ASN A 587 -16.52 -10.02 18.56
C ASN A 587 -15.06 -9.66 18.19
N GLU A 588 -14.82 -8.81 17.20
CA GLU A 588 -13.46 -8.35 16.87
C GLU A 588 -13.18 -6.95 17.45
N THR A 589 -12.02 -6.79 18.10
CA THR A 589 -11.55 -5.47 18.55
C THR A 589 -10.54 -4.91 17.55
N ALA A 590 -10.57 -3.61 17.30
CA ALA A 590 -9.64 -2.96 16.38
C ALA A 590 -8.61 -2.11 17.11
N PHE A 591 -7.34 -2.36 16.77
CA PHE A 591 -6.23 -1.47 17.08
C PHE A 591 -6.10 -0.41 15.98
N HIS A 592 -5.97 0.85 16.40
CA HIS A 592 -5.85 1.98 15.49
C HIS A 592 -4.49 2.65 15.64
N ILE A 593 -3.83 2.85 14.51
CA ILE A 593 -2.64 3.70 14.40
C ILE A 593 -3.09 5.00 13.73
N THR A 594 -2.62 6.13 14.25
CA THR A 594 -2.94 7.49 13.79
C THR A 594 -1.66 8.32 13.76
N GLU A 595 -0.66 7.85 12.99
CA GLU A 595 0.59 8.59 12.82
C GLU A 595 0.35 9.98 12.22
N PHE A 596 1.22 10.91 12.59
CA PHE A 596 1.37 12.23 11.98
C PHE A 596 2.84 12.44 11.62
N PRO A 597 3.17 13.35 10.69
CA PRO A 597 4.51 13.38 10.10
C PRO A 597 5.66 13.50 11.10
N PHE A 598 5.53 14.33 12.14
CA PHE A 598 6.58 14.42 13.17
C PHE A 598 6.82 13.09 13.90
N PHE A 599 5.73 12.35 14.24
CA PHE A 599 5.84 11.00 14.80
C PHE A 599 6.60 10.09 13.82
N THR A 600 6.17 10.03 12.55
CA THR A 600 6.79 9.19 11.52
C THR A 600 8.29 9.46 11.40
N PHE A 601 8.70 10.73 11.29
CA PHE A 601 10.11 11.08 11.19
C PHE A 601 10.88 10.78 12.47
N LEU A 602 10.31 11.04 13.65
CA LEU A 602 10.98 10.80 14.95
C LEU A 602 11.09 9.30 15.25
N PHE A 603 10.08 8.53 14.86
CA PHE A 603 10.10 7.08 14.92
C PHE A 603 11.21 6.51 14.04
N ALA A 604 11.37 7.11 12.86
CA ALA A 604 12.44 6.91 11.88
C ALA A 604 12.44 5.54 11.20
N ASP A 605 11.25 5.03 10.88
CA ASP A 605 11.09 3.93 9.94
C ASP A 605 11.13 4.54 8.54
N LEU A 606 12.01 4.04 7.66
CA LEU A 606 12.14 4.53 6.29
C LEU A 606 11.00 4.02 5.39
N HIS A 607 9.80 3.94 5.94
CA HIS A 607 8.65 3.28 5.38
C HIS A 607 8.06 4.08 4.19
N ALA A 608 7.25 3.39 3.38
CA ALA A 608 6.65 3.89 2.14
C ALA A 608 5.98 5.27 2.28
N HIS A 609 5.15 5.49 3.31
CA HIS A 609 4.46 6.76 3.52
C HIS A 609 5.41 7.92 3.86
N MET A 610 6.51 7.67 4.57
CA MET A 610 7.51 8.70 4.86
C MET A 610 8.24 9.14 3.59
N MET A 611 8.63 8.16 2.76
CA MET A 611 9.31 8.43 1.49
C MET A 611 8.44 9.19 0.49
N THR A 612 7.11 9.02 0.55
CA THR A 612 6.16 9.59 -0.42
C THR A 612 5.91 11.08 -0.22
N MET A 613 5.95 11.59 1.01
CA MET A 613 5.59 12.98 1.36
C MET A 613 6.23 14.08 0.47
N PRO A 614 7.56 14.11 0.22
CA PRO A 614 8.14 15.18 -0.60
C PRO A 614 7.67 15.12 -2.06
N PHE A 615 7.44 13.93 -2.61
CA PHE A 615 6.96 13.75 -3.99
C PHE A 615 5.48 14.10 -4.12
N ALA A 616 4.68 13.82 -3.09
CA ALA A 616 3.30 14.29 -3.01
C ALA A 616 3.23 15.82 -3.07
N VAL A 617 4.11 16.52 -2.35
CA VAL A 617 4.19 17.99 -2.41
C VAL A 617 4.63 18.49 -3.79
N LEU A 618 5.56 17.80 -4.46
CA LEU A 618 5.93 18.12 -5.84
C LEU A 618 4.72 18.00 -6.79
N ALA A 619 3.90 16.96 -6.65
CA ALA A 619 2.68 16.79 -7.43
C ALA A 619 1.68 17.94 -7.17
N LEU A 620 1.48 18.35 -5.91
CA LEU A 620 0.64 19.50 -5.57
C LEU A 620 1.14 20.80 -6.23
N ALA A 621 2.45 21.04 -6.21
CA ALA A 621 3.04 22.23 -6.80
C ALA A 621 2.93 22.25 -8.34
N LEU A 622 3.09 21.09 -8.99
CA LEU A 622 2.88 20.94 -10.44
C LEU A 622 1.41 21.16 -10.83
N GLY A 623 0.47 20.62 -10.04
CA GLY A 623 -0.97 20.87 -10.19
C GLY A 623 -1.30 22.36 -10.06
N PHE A 624 -0.72 23.04 -9.06
CA PHE A 624 -0.88 24.48 -8.90
C PHE A 624 -0.23 25.28 -10.03
N ALA A 625 0.93 24.85 -10.53
CA ALA A 625 1.58 25.48 -11.68
C ALA A 625 0.70 25.42 -12.93
N LEU A 626 0.07 24.27 -13.22
CA LEU A 626 -0.90 24.14 -14.32
C LEU A 626 -2.10 25.08 -14.15
N LEU A 627 -2.69 25.13 -12.94
CA LEU A 627 -3.79 26.04 -12.61
C LEU A 627 -3.42 27.52 -12.84
N MET A 628 -2.17 27.90 -12.56
CA MET A 628 -1.66 29.25 -12.77
C MET A 628 -1.26 29.56 -14.21
N GLY A 629 -0.70 28.57 -14.92
CA GLY A 629 0.00 28.76 -16.18
C GLY A 629 -0.84 28.51 -17.43
N LEU A 630 -1.85 27.62 -17.39
CA LEU A 630 -2.56 27.16 -18.58
C LEU A 630 -3.18 28.32 -19.38
N THR A 631 -3.90 29.23 -18.71
CA THR A 631 -4.52 30.40 -19.36
C THR A 631 -3.49 31.38 -19.92
N ARG A 632 -2.29 31.46 -19.32
CA ARG A 632 -1.25 32.43 -19.67
C ARG A 632 -0.40 31.94 -20.83
N ALA A 633 -0.04 30.66 -20.83
CA ALA A 633 0.76 30.05 -21.88
C ALA A 633 -0.05 29.77 -23.16
N GLY A 634 -1.34 29.43 -22.99
CA GLY A 634 -2.20 28.98 -24.08
C GLY A 634 -1.83 27.58 -24.60
N LEU A 635 -2.74 26.98 -25.37
CA LEU A 635 -2.62 25.58 -25.82
C LEU A 635 -1.56 25.35 -26.92
N ARG A 636 -1.15 26.42 -27.62
CA ARG A 636 -0.10 26.37 -28.65
C ARG A 636 1.31 26.27 -28.05
N SER A 637 1.47 26.62 -26.77
CA SER A 637 2.74 26.42 -26.07
C SER A 637 2.92 24.93 -25.76
N PRO A 638 4.13 24.37 -25.85
CA PRO A 638 4.38 23.00 -25.40
C PRO A 638 4.28 22.86 -23.87
N TRP A 639 4.39 23.97 -23.13
CA TRP A 639 4.51 23.96 -21.68
C TRP A 639 3.36 23.28 -20.92
N PRO A 640 2.06 23.51 -21.21
CA PRO A 640 0.99 22.84 -20.46
C PRO A 640 1.00 21.32 -20.63
N TRP A 641 1.38 20.84 -21.82
CA TRP A 641 1.51 19.40 -22.11
C TRP A 641 2.70 18.80 -21.36
N THR A 642 3.84 19.49 -21.35
CA THR A 642 5.00 19.07 -20.55
C THR A 642 4.68 19.08 -19.05
N ALA A 643 4.01 20.13 -18.55
CA ALA A 643 3.62 20.21 -17.14
C ALA A 643 2.61 19.12 -16.74
N ALA A 644 1.66 18.77 -17.61
CA ALA A 644 0.74 17.65 -17.38
C ALA A 644 1.47 16.29 -17.39
N ALA A 645 2.43 16.08 -18.28
CA ALA A 645 3.25 14.87 -18.30
C ALA A 645 4.10 14.73 -17.02
N PHE A 646 4.76 15.80 -16.57
CA PHE A 646 5.54 15.78 -15.34
C PHE A 646 4.66 15.62 -14.09
N LEU A 647 3.45 16.20 -14.10
CA LEU A 647 2.46 15.94 -13.04
C LEU A 647 2.03 14.47 -13.04
N GLY A 648 1.79 13.88 -14.21
CA GLY A 648 1.53 12.45 -14.36
C GLY A 648 2.66 11.59 -13.84
N LEU A 649 3.92 11.90 -14.17
CA LEU A 649 5.10 11.21 -13.65
C LEU A 649 5.21 11.31 -12.13
N ALA A 650 5.00 12.51 -11.56
CA ALA A 650 5.06 12.72 -10.12
C ALA A 650 3.97 11.91 -9.38
N VAL A 651 2.72 11.93 -9.88
CA VAL A 651 1.60 11.18 -9.30
C VAL A 651 1.76 9.68 -9.51
N GLY A 652 2.19 9.23 -10.69
CA GLY A 652 2.48 7.82 -10.98
C GLY A 652 3.59 7.24 -10.09
N SER A 653 4.59 8.06 -9.77
CA SER A 653 5.64 7.68 -8.82
C SER A 653 5.08 7.43 -7.42
N LEU A 654 4.04 8.15 -6.99
CA LEU A 654 3.39 7.89 -5.70
C LEU A 654 2.81 6.48 -5.65
N TRP A 655 2.31 5.92 -6.76
CA TRP A 655 1.86 4.53 -6.78
C TRP A 655 3.00 3.57 -6.43
N ALA A 656 4.16 3.75 -7.07
CA ALA A 656 5.30 2.85 -6.87
C ALA A 656 6.00 3.05 -5.50
N ILE A 657 5.96 4.25 -4.91
CA ILE A 657 6.50 4.50 -3.55
C ILE A 657 5.49 4.07 -2.47
N ASN A 658 4.21 4.38 -2.62
CA ASN A 658 3.13 4.01 -1.71
C ASN A 658 1.77 3.98 -2.45
N SER A 659 1.33 2.79 -2.85
CA SER A 659 0.12 2.59 -3.67
C SER A 659 -1.16 3.15 -3.05
N TRP A 660 -1.22 3.25 -1.71
CA TRP A 660 -2.36 3.74 -0.95
C TRP A 660 -2.68 5.22 -1.24
N GLU A 661 -1.66 6.03 -1.53
CA GLU A 661 -1.82 7.49 -1.70
C GLU A 661 -2.21 7.87 -3.14
N TYR A 662 -1.93 7.00 -4.11
CA TYR A 662 -2.16 7.28 -5.53
C TYR A 662 -3.61 7.71 -5.84
N PRO A 663 -4.68 7.03 -5.35
CA PRO A 663 -6.05 7.44 -5.66
C PRO A 663 -6.38 8.87 -5.24
N ALA A 664 -5.93 9.29 -4.05
CA ALA A 664 -6.19 10.62 -3.51
C ALA A 664 -5.49 11.71 -4.36
N TYR A 665 -4.21 11.53 -4.67
CA TYR A 665 -3.46 12.50 -5.46
C TYR A 665 -3.82 12.48 -6.95
N ALA A 666 -4.23 11.33 -7.50
CA ALA A 666 -4.78 11.24 -8.85
C ALA A 666 -6.09 12.03 -8.98
N LEU A 667 -7.00 11.90 -7.99
CA LEU A 667 -8.23 12.70 -7.96
C LEU A 667 -7.94 14.20 -7.90
N LEU A 668 -6.98 14.61 -7.06
CA LEU A 668 -6.58 16.02 -6.96
C LEU A 668 -5.91 16.52 -8.23
N MET A 669 -5.06 15.72 -8.88
CA MET A 669 -4.46 16.02 -10.19
C MET A 669 -5.54 16.29 -11.24
N LEU A 670 -6.53 15.40 -11.35
CA LEU A 670 -7.65 15.57 -12.27
C LEU A 670 -8.46 16.82 -11.94
N GLY A 671 -8.71 17.08 -10.66
CA GLY A 671 -9.37 18.30 -10.18
C GLY A 671 -8.61 19.58 -10.56
N CYS A 672 -7.29 19.61 -10.39
CA CYS A 672 -6.44 20.73 -10.79
C CYS A 672 -6.47 20.98 -12.30
N ILE A 673 -6.37 19.92 -13.11
CA ILE A 673 -6.43 20.00 -14.58
C ILE A 673 -7.81 20.50 -15.03
N ALA A 674 -8.89 19.95 -14.47
CA ALA A 674 -10.25 20.35 -14.76
C ALA A 674 -10.49 21.83 -14.38
N ALA A 675 -10.04 22.25 -13.20
CA ALA A 675 -10.12 23.64 -12.76
C ALA A 675 -9.30 24.58 -13.65
N ALA A 676 -8.10 24.18 -14.06
CA ALA A 676 -7.27 24.97 -14.98
C ALA A 676 -7.97 25.16 -16.34
N ALA A 677 -8.50 24.08 -16.91
CA ALA A 677 -9.20 24.10 -18.18
C ALA A 677 -10.53 24.89 -18.09
N TRP A 678 -11.25 24.76 -16.96
CA TRP A 678 -12.47 25.52 -16.70
C TRP A 678 -12.26 27.03 -16.72
N MET A 679 -11.09 27.49 -16.28
CA MET A 679 -10.71 28.90 -16.26
C MET A 679 -10.26 29.46 -17.63
N LEU A 680 -10.25 28.64 -18.70
CA LEU A 680 -9.93 29.13 -20.04
C LEU A 680 -11.02 30.07 -20.59
N PRO A 681 -10.65 31.19 -21.25
CA PRO A 681 -11.57 32.04 -21.97
C PRO A 681 -11.97 31.37 -23.31
N ALA A 682 -12.69 30.24 -23.21
CA ALA A 682 -13.03 29.35 -24.32
C ALA A 682 -14.47 28.82 -24.19
N SER A 683 -15.00 28.26 -25.28
CA SER A 683 -16.30 27.57 -25.26
C SER A 683 -16.28 26.35 -24.33
N LEU A 684 -17.44 25.98 -23.78
CA LEU A 684 -17.55 24.80 -22.89
C LEU A 684 -16.99 23.52 -23.55
N LYS A 685 -17.28 23.31 -24.84
CA LYS A 685 -16.75 22.17 -25.61
C LYS A 685 -15.22 22.13 -25.60
N LEU A 686 -14.56 23.27 -25.83
CA LEU A 686 -13.10 23.34 -25.81
C LEU A 686 -12.53 23.16 -24.40
N ARG A 687 -13.19 23.71 -23.37
CA ARG A 687 -12.78 23.51 -21.96
C ARG A 687 -12.79 22.03 -21.60
N LEU A 688 -13.87 21.32 -21.92
CA LEU A 688 -14.01 19.88 -21.66
C LEU A 688 -12.99 19.06 -22.47
N ALA A 689 -12.77 19.39 -23.75
CA ALA A 689 -11.79 18.71 -24.59
C ALA A 689 -10.35 18.88 -24.05
N VAL A 690 -9.98 20.08 -23.61
CA VAL A 690 -8.66 20.34 -23.00
C VAL A 690 -8.50 19.61 -21.68
N ALA A 691 -9.53 19.64 -20.82
CA ALA A 691 -9.51 18.91 -19.56
C ALA A 691 -9.30 17.41 -19.82
N ALA A 692 -10.10 16.82 -20.72
CA ALA A 692 -9.98 15.41 -21.09
C ALA A 692 -8.61 15.07 -21.68
N ALA A 693 -8.07 15.90 -22.59
CA ALA A 693 -6.79 15.64 -23.23
C ALA A 693 -5.61 15.70 -22.25
N LEU A 694 -5.57 16.71 -21.38
CA LEU A 694 -4.51 16.84 -20.37
C LEU A 694 -4.64 15.78 -19.27
N SER A 695 -5.86 15.45 -18.86
CA SER A 695 -6.12 14.37 -17.89
C SER A 695 -5.73 13.01 -18.46
N LEU A 696 -6.09 12.71 -19.72
CA LEU A 696 -5.70 11.48 -20.39
C LEU A 696 -4.17 11.38 -20.52
N LEU A 697 -3.50 12.47 -20.90
CA LEU A 697 -2.04 12.50 -20.95
C LEU A 697 -1.44 12.24 -19.57
N ALA A 698 -1.93 12.90 -18.53
CA ALA A 698 -1.40 12.76 -17.18
C ALA A 698 -1.61 11.34 -16.63
N LEU A 699 -2.79 10.73 -16.84
CA LEU A 699 -3.09 9.35 -16.46
C LEU A 699 -2.29 8.33 -17.28
N LEU A 700 -2.12 8.57 -18.58
CA LEU A 700 -1.30 7.72 -19.43
C LEU A 700 0.15 7.74 -18.96
N VAL A 701 0.70 8.92 -18.69
CA VAL A 701 2.08 9.04 -18.19
C VAL A 701 2.20 8.46 -16.79
N SER A 702 1.22 8.64 -15.90
CA SER A 702 1.28 8.09 -14.54
C SER A 702 1.37 6.57 -14.51
N TYR A 703 0.74 5.89 -15.48
CA TYR A 703 0.83 4.44 -15.62
C TYR A 703 2.05 4.01 -16.45
N VAL A 704 2.22 4.55 -17.66
CA VAL A 704 3.25 4.12 -18.61
C VAL A 704 4.65 4.39 -18.09
N ALA A 705 4.87 5.52 -17.39
CA ALA A 705 6.18 5.86 -16.87
C ALA A 705 6.70 4.88 -15.80
N LEU A 706 5.82 4.08 -15.20
CA LEU A 706 6.16 3.08 -14.18
C LEU A 706 5.77 1.66 -14.65
N GLN A 707 5.58 1.44 -15.95
CA GLN A 707 5.13 0.16 -16.49
C GLN A 707 6.01 -1.04 -16.08
N PRO A 708 7.36 -0.96 -16.04
CA PRO A 708 8.17 -2.09 -15.59
C PRO A 708 7.92 -2.48 -14.12
N PHE A 709 7.52 -1.54 -13.27
CA PHE A 709 7.12 -1.80 -11.89
C PHE A 709 5.77 -2.52 -11.89
N HIS A 710 4.78 -1.98 -12.59
CA HIS A 710 3.45 -2.60 -12.69
C HIS A 710 3.46 -4.00 -13.32
N ALA A 711 4.41 -4.28 -14.21
CA ALA A 711 4.55 -5.60 -14.83
C ALA A 711 5.22 -6.63 -13.91
N ALA A 712 6.00 -6.19 -12.93
CA ALA A 712 6.70 -7.05 -11.99
C ALA A 712 6.00 -7.18 -10.63
N THR A 713 5.09 -6.26 -10.29
CA THR A 713 4.37 -6.26 -9.02
C THR A 713 3.09 -7.07 -9.11
N GLU A 714 2.91 -8.01 -8.18
CA GLU A 714 1.65 -8.73 -7.99
C GLU A 714 0.93 -8.19 -6.75
N THR A 715 -0.40 -8.09 -6.84
CA THR A 715 -1.25 -7.55 -5.77
C THR A 715 -2.29 -8.59 -5.38
N PHE A 716 -2.31 -8.96 -4.11
CA PHE A 716 -3.26 -9.93 -3.53
C PHE A 716 -4.39 -9.20 -2.81
N GLY A 717 -5.62 -9.73 -2.88
CA GLY A 717 -6.76 -9.19 -2.12
C GLY A 717 -7.20 -7.77 -2.52
N ILE A 718 -7.28 -7.46 -3.82
CA ILE A 718 -7.76 -6.14 -4.26
C ILE A 718 -9.29 -6.06 -4.15
N GLY A 719 -9.76 -5.55 -3.03
CA GLY A 719 -11.17 -5.20 -2.86
C GLY A 719 -11.39 -4.07 -1.88
N ILE A 720 -12.65 -3.70 -1.75
CA ILE A 720 -13.13 -2.64 -0.87
C ILE A 720 -14.24 -3.22 -0.02
N GLU A 721 -14.14 -3.04 1.29
CA GLU A 721 -15.14 -3.49 2.25
C GLU A 721 -15.70 -2.34 3.09
N PRO A 722 -16.96 -2.42 3.53
CA PRO A 722 -17.47 -1.53 4.55
C PRO A 722 -16.68 -1.66 5.85
N THR A 723 -16.29 -0.55 6.46
CA THR A 723 -15.71 -0.60 7.81
C THR A 723 -16.78 -0.87 8.86
N ARG A 724 -16.39 -1.61 9.90
CA ARG A 724 -17.21 -1.90 11.08
C ARG A 724 -16.91 -0.99 12.26
N TRP A 725 -15.89 -0.15 12.16
CA TRP A 725 -15.49 0.80 13.20
C TRP A 725 -15.70 2.24 12.75
N ARG A 726 -15.91 3.13 13.72
CA ARG A 726 -16.09 4.58 13.53
C ARG A 726 -15.09 5.35 14.38
N THR A 727 -14.70 6.54 13.93
CA THR A 727 -13.81 7.40 14.69
C THR A 727 -14.62 8.32 15.62
N PRO A 728 -14.40 8.30 16.94
CA PRO A 728 -15.03 9.26 17.84
C PRO A 728 -14.65 10.70 17.51
N LEU A 729 -15.61 11.63 17.62
CA LEU A 729 -15.37 13.04 17.28
C LEU A 729 -14.30 13.68 18.18
N SER A 730 -14.26 13.30 19.46
CA SER A 730 -13.23 13.75 20.40
C SER A 730 -11.83 13.42 19.90
N ASP A 731 -11.64 12.21 19.40
CA ASP A 731 -10.33 11.68 19.03
C ASP A 731 -9.90 12.26 17.68
N TYR A 732 -10.85 12.42 16.74
CA TYR A 732 -10.59 13.12 15.48
C TYR A 732 -10.14 14.57 15.73
N LEU A 733 -10.80 15.28 16.66
CA LEU A 733 -10.41 16.63 17.05
C LEU A 733 -9.07 16.63 17.79
N LEU A 734 -8.80 15.67 18.66
CA LEU A 734 -7.52 15.51 19.36
C LEU A 734 -6.36 15.37 18.36
N ILE A 735 -6.56 14.58 17.30
CA ILE A 735 -5.59 14.33 16.23
C ILE A 735 -5.43 15.58 15.36
N HIS A 736 -6.50 16.09 14.77
CA HIS A 736 -6.43 17.09 13.69
C HIS A 736 -6.70 18.56 14.13
N ALA A 737 -6.75 18.87 15.42
CA ALA A 737 -7.18 20.18 15.93
C ALA A 737 -6.53 21.38 15.23
N LEU A 738 -5.20 21.48 15.20
CA LEU A 738 -4.49 22.63 14.63
C LEU A 738 -4.76 22.80 13.14
N PRO A 739 -4.50 21.80 12.27
CA PRO A 739 -4.67 21.98 10.83
C PRO A 739 -6.15 22.11 10.43
N LEU A 740 -7.08 21.52 11.20
CA LEU A 740 -8.53 21.73 11.02
C LEU A 740 -8.97 23.15 11.41
N LEU A 741 -8.57 23.65 12.58
CA LEU A 741 -8.89 25.01 13.04
C LEU A 741 -8.33 26.07 12.08
N ALA A 742 -7.10 25.88 11.60
CA ALA A 742 -6.49 26.74 10.60
C ALA A 742 -7.25 26.69 9.26
N SER A 743 -7.79 25.52 8.88
CA SER A 743 -8.62 25.37 7.69
C SER A 743 -10.00 26.03 7.82
N ILE A 744 -10.58 26.07 9.02
CA ILE A 744 -11.83 26.82 9.28
C ILE A 744 -11.61 28.33 9.02
N ALA A 745 -10.41 28.86 9.29
CA ALA A 745 -10.09 30.26 8.95
C ALA A 745 -10.19 30.53 7.43
N LEU A 746 -9.86 29.54 6.59
CA LEU A 746 -10.07 29.65 5.13
C LEU A 746 -11.55 29.81 4.79
N LEU A 747 -12.43 29.01 5.41
CA LEU A 747 -13.87 29.08 5.19
C LEU A 747 -14.45 30.42 5.66
N CYS A 748 -14.05 30.88 6.84
CA CYS A 748 -14.44 32.19 7.36
C CYS A 748 -14.01 33.35 6.44
N ALA A 749 -12.87 33.23 5.77
CA ALA A 749 -12.39 34.23 4.82
C ALA A 749 -13.08 34.15 3.44
N THR A 750 -13.44 32.95 2.98
CA THR A 750 -13.93 32.71 1.60
C THR A 750 -15.46 32.75 1.50
N LEU A 751 -16.19 32.17 2.45
CA LEU A 751 -17.66 32.11 2.42
C LEU A 751 -18.34 33.48 2.28
N PRO A 752 -17.93 34.55 2.99
CA PRO A 752 -18.58 35.86 2.87
C PRO A 752 -18.61 36.41 1.45
N HIS A 753 -17.59 36.11 0.62
CA HIS A 753 -17.53 36.55 -0.78
C HIS A 753 -18.64 35.92 -1.64
N SER A 754 -19.10 34.72 -1.27
CA SER A 754 -20.18 34.00 -1.96
C SER A 754 -21.56 34.26 -1.36
N LEU A 755 -21.64 34.41 -0.02
CA LEU A 755 -22.90 34.54 0.70
C LEU A 755 -23.44 35.98 0.72
N ALA A 756 -22.58 36.99 0.82
CA ALA A 756 -23.02 38.39 0.88
C ALA A 756 -23.81 38.83 -0.37
N PRO A 757 -23.38 38.51 -1.61
CA PRO A 757 -24.17 38.81 -2.80
C PRO A 757 -25.52 38.06 -2.83
N LEU A 758 -25.55 36.82 -2.32
CA LEU A 758 -26.77 36.01 -2.26
C LEU A 758 -27.78 36.61 -1.27
N LEU A 759 -27.33 37.00 -0.08
CA LEU A 759 -28.15 37.69 0.93
C LEU A 759 -28.67 39.03 0.42
N ALA A 760 -27.85 39.81 -0.29
CA ALA A 760 -28.29 41.05 -0.92
C ALA A 760 -29.39 40.79 -1.96
N ARG A 761 -29.20 39.79 -2.84
CA ARG A 761 -30.20 39.42 -3.86
C ARG A 761 -31.51 38.94 -3.26
N PHE A 762 -31.45 38.15 -2.19
CA PHE A 762 -32.62 37.67 -1.46
C PHE A 762 -33.38 38.85 -0.83
N ARG A 763 -32.68 39.78 -0.18
CA ARG A 763 -33.27 41.01 0.38
C ARG A 763 -33.92 41.91 -0.68
N HIS A 764 -33.36 41.95 -1.88
CA HIS A 764 -33.88 42.75 -3.00
C HIS A 764 -34.87 41.98 -3.90
N GLY A 765 -35.28 40.76 -3.53
CA GLY A 765 -36.27 39.98 -4.30
C GLY A 765 -35.83 39.57 -5.71
N THR A 766 -34.52 39.57 -5.98
CA THR A 766 -33.99 39.22 -7.31
C THR A 766 -33.76 37.70 -7.43
N PRO A 767 -34.09 37.07 -8.57
CA PRO A 767 -33.92 35.64 -8.74
C PRO A 767 -32.44 35.23 -8.69
N LEU A 768 -32.18 34.07 -8.06
CA LEU A 768 -30.84 33.50 -7.96
C LEU A 768 -30.37 32.98 -9.33
N PRO A 769 -29.10 33.18 -9.71
CA PRO A 769 -28.53 32.53 -10.88
C PRO A 769 -28.63 31.01 -10.74
N ALA A 770 -28.85 30.29 -11.84
CA ALA A 770 -29.04 28.83 -11.83
C ALA A 770 -27.94 28.08 -11.02
N ILE A 771 -26.69 28.51 -11.13
CA ILE A 771 -25.58 27.91 -10.37
C ILE A 771 -25.78 28.01 -8.85
N HIS A 772 -26.29 29.14 -8.33
CA HIS A 772 -26.53 29.29 -6.89
C HIS A 772 -27.76 28.49 -6.42
N GLN A 773 -28.72 28.22 -7.30
CA GLN A 773 -29.85 27.33 -7.00
C GLN A 773 -29.37 25.88 -6.85
N TRP A 774 -28.53 25.41 -7.76
CA TRP A 774 -27.88 24.09 -7.65
C TRP A 774 -27.01 23.98 -6.42
N LEU A 775 -26.24 25.02 -6.09
CA LEU A 775 -25.44 25.05 -4.85
C LEU A 775 -26.31 25.00 -3.60
N LEU A 776 -27.47 25.67 -3.60
CA LEU A 776 -28.41 25.60 -2.47
C LEU A 776 -29.00 24.20 -2.32
N MET A 777 -29.38 23.54 -3.43
CA MET A 777 -29.84 22.15 -3.40
C MET A 777 -28.76 21.21 -2.87
N ALA A 778 -27.50 21.38 -3.33
CA ALA A 778 -26.37 20.60 -2.82
C ALA A 778 -26.12 20.85 -1.34
N ALA A 779 -26.25 22.09 -0.86
CA ALA A 779 -26.12 22.43 0.55
C ALA A 779 -27.22 21.79 1.41
N ILE A 780 -28.48 21.80 0.94
CA ILE A 780 -29.59 21.11 1.60
C ILE A 780 -29.32 19.61 1.66
N LEU A 781 -28.88 18.99 0.56
CA LEU A 781 -28.52 17.57 0.55
C LEU A 781 -27.38 17.26 1.53
N GLY A 782 -26.35 18.10 1.60
CA GLY A 782 -25.26 17.97 2.55
C GLY A 782 -25.71 18.06 4.02
N ILE A 783 -26.64 18.97 4.32
CA ILE A 783 -27.25 19.09 5.67
C ILE A 783 -28.09 17.84 6.00
N LEU A 784 -28.90 17.36 5.06
CA LEU A 784 -29.69 16.14 5.24
C LEU A 784 -28.79 14.92 5.45
N LEU A 785 -27.69 14.82 4.71
CA LEU A 785 -26.69 13.76 4.87
C LEU A 785 -25.99 13.84 6.24
N ALA A 786 -25.60 15.03 6.68
CA ALA A 786 -25.03 15.23 8.00
C ALA A 786 -26.01 14.88 9.12
N ALA A 787 -27.30 15.24 8.97
CA ALA A 787 -28.35 14.87 9.90
C ALA A 787 -28.55 13.34 9.94
N TYR A 788 -28.51 12.69 8.78
CA TYR A 788 -28.55 11.23 8.69
C TYR A 788 -27.35 10.57 9.38
N PHE A 789 -26.12 11.03 9.13
CA PHE A 789 -24.93 10.51 9.80
C PHE A 789 -24.97 10.72 11.31
N CYS A 790 -25.47 11.86 11.76
CA CYS A 790 -25.69 12.12 13.18
C CYS A 790 -26.69 11.11 13.79
N ALA A 791 -27.83 10.90 13.12
CA ALA A 791 -28.84 9.93 13.55
C ALA A 791 -28.32 8.48 13.50
N ALA A 792 -27.44 8.15 12.57
CA ALA A 792 -26.77 6.85 12.44
C ALA A 792 -25.57 6.68 13.39
N GLY A 793 -25.27 7.66 14.25
CA GLY A 793 -24.17 7.59 15.22
C GLY A 793 -22.78 7.95 14.68
N TYR A 794 -22.64 8.40 13.44
CA TYR A 794 -21.38 8.86 12.85
C TYR A 794 -21.17 10.36 13.05
N LEU A 795 -20.92 10.78 14.29
CA LEU A 795 -20.76 12.20 14.64
C LEU A 795 -19.59 12.87 13.90
N THR A 796 -18.46 12.17 13.73
CA THR A 796 -17.31 12.65 12.97
C THR A 796 -17.68 12.89 11.50
N ALA A 797 -18.26 11.89 10.84
CA ALA A 797 -18.72 12.03 9.46
C ALA A 797 -19.76 13.15 9.31
N ALA A 798 -20.69 13.31 10.25
CA ALA A 798 -21.68 14.38 10.24
C ALA A 798 -21.01 15.77 10.30
N PHE A 799 -20.10 15.97 11.26
CA PHE A 799 -19.35 17.21 11.41
C PHE A 799 -18.50 17.53 10.16
N LEU A 800 -17.75 16.56 9.65
CA LEU A 800 -16.93 16.74 8.46
C LEU A 800 -17.78 16.97 7.20
N THR A 801 -18.96 16.37 7.09
CA THR A 801 -19.89 16.58 5.97
C THR A 801 -20.39 18.04 5.93
N ILE A 802 -20.64 18.64 7.09
CA ILE A 802 -21.00 20.08 7.16
C ILE A 802 -19.84 20.92 6.63
N LEU A 803 -18.62 20.68 7.10
CA LEU A 803 -17.44 21.40 6.63
C LEU A 803 -17.17 21.17 5.14
N LEU A 804 -17.35 19.95 4.64
CA LEU A 804 -17.20 19.60 3.23
C LEU A 804 -18.24 20.32 2.38
N THR A 805 -19.48 20.40 2.85
CA THR A 805 -20.57 21.14 2.17
C THR A 805 -20.23 22.63 2.06
N LEU A 806 -19.73 23.24 3.13
CA LEU A 806 -19.29 24.64 3.12
C LEU A 806 -18.06 24.86 2.24
N THR A 807 -17.11 23.93 2.26
CA THR A 807 -15.89 23.99 1.44
C THR A 807 -16.21 23.86 -0.04
N THR A 808 -17.06 22.90 -0.41
CA THR A 808 -17.51 22.68 -1.80
C THR A 808 -18.34 23.85 -2.30
N TRP A 809 -19.17 24.46 -1.46
CA TRP A 809 -19.85 25.72 -1.78
C TRP A 809 -18.86 26.84 -2.13
N ALA A 810 -17.86 27.06 -1.27
CA ALA A 810 -16.83 28.08 -1.49
C ALA A 810 -16.02 27.80 -2.76
N LEU A 811 -15.63 26.53 -2.97
CA LEU A 811 -14.89 26.07 -4.14
C LEU A 811 -15.67 26.31 -5.43
N ALA A 812 -16.94 25.88 -5.46
CA ALA A 812 -17.79 26.06 -6.63
C ALA A 812 -18.08 27.54 -6.91
N SER A 813 -18.24 28.36 -5.87
CA SER A 813 -18.40 29.82 -6.00
C SER A 813 -17.15 30.47 -6.61
N ALA A 814 -15.95 30.06 -6.17
CA ALA A 814 -14.68 30.52 -6.73
C ALA A 814 -14.48 30.04 -8.19
N LEU A 815 -14.94 28.84 -8.52
CA LEU A 815 -14.93 28.35 -9.90
C LEU A 815 -15.97 29.06 -10.79
N ALA A 816 -17.11 29.46 -10.23
CA ALA A 816 -18.19 30.14 -10.95
C ALA A 816 -17.88 31.61 -11.28
N SER A 817 -17.16 32.30 -10.40
CA SER A 817 -17.00 33.76 -10.46
C SER A 817 -15.64 34.17 -11.03
N PRO A 818 -15.56 34.75 -12.24
CA PRO A 818 -14.28 35.20 -12.82
C PRO A 818 -13.61 36.31 -12.02
N GLU A 819 -14.40 37.16 -11.38
CA GLU A 819 -13.96 38.30 -10.56
C GLU A 819 -13.56 37.90 -9.12
N TYR A 820 -13.61 36.60 -8.80
CA TYR A 820 -13.32 36.11 -7.46
C TYR A 820 -11.89 36.49 -7.02
N PRO A 821 -11.69 37.13 -5.86
CA PRO A 821 -10.36 37.54 -5.42
C PRO A 821 -9.41 36.37 -5.24
N SER A 822 -8.20 36.45 -5.78
CA SER A 822 -7.17 35.41 -5.62
C SER A 822 -7.65 34.01 -6.04
N ARG A 823 -8.59 33.96 -7.00
CA ARG A 823 -9.34 32.78 -7.47
C ARG A 823 -8.57 31.47 -7.51
N ARG A 824 -7.36 31.47 -8.08
CA ARG A 824 -6.58 30.24 -8.31
C ARG A 824 -5.99 29.67 -7.03
N SER A 825 -5.47 30.53 -6.14
CA SER A 825 -4.93 30.10 -4.86
C SER A 825 -6.04 29.55 -3.95
N ASP A 826 -7.19 30.23 -3.91
CA ASP A 826 -8.35 29.76 -3.14
C ASP A 826 -8.91 28.45 -3.68
N VAL A 827 -9.02 28.29 -5.02
CA VAL A 827 -9.45 27.02 -5.62
C VAL A 827 -8.51 25.87 -5.26
N MET A 828 -7.19 26.07 -5.32
CA MET A 828 -6.22 25.04 -4.92
C MET A 828 -6.36 24.68 -3.43
N ALA A 829 -6.41 25.69 -2.55
CA ALA A 829 -6.55 25.46 -1.11
C ALA A 829 -7.86 24.77 -0.73
N LEU A 830 -8.98 25.18 -1.34
CA LEU A 830 -10.29 24.57 -1.11
C LEU A 830 -10.39 23.16 -1.70
N ALA A 831 -9.71 22.87 -2.81
CA ALA A 831 -9.64 21.51 -3.37
C ALA A 831 -8.86 20.57 -2.44
N MET A 832 -7.70 21.00 -1.93
CA MET A 832 -6.95 20.24 -0.92
C MET A 832 -7.77 20.01 0.35
N LEU A 833 -8.46 21.05 0.85
CA LEU A 833 -9.32 20.94 2.02
C LEU A 833 -10.51 19.99 1.78
N SER A 834 -11.14 20.06 0.60
CA SER A 834 -12.25 19.17 0.25
C SER A 834 -11.82 17.70 0.25
N LEU A 835 -10.65 17.40 -0.32
CA LEU A 835 -10.11 16.04 -0.35
C LEU A 835 -9.75 15.55 1.07
N ALA A 836 -9.11 16.40 1.89
CA ALA A 836 -8.78 16.04 3.27
C ALA A 836 -10.03 15.71 4.11
N LEU A 837 -11.10 16.52 3.98
CA LEU A 837 -12.39 16.27 4.63
C LEU A 837 -13.07 15.00 4.10
N ALA A 838 -13.03 14.78 2.79
CA ALA A 838 -13.59 13.58 2.17
C ALA A 838 -12.87 12.30 2.61
N ILE A 839 -11.55 12.35 2.78
CA ILE A 839 -10.76 11.25 3.35
C ILE A 839 -11.21 10.95 4.78
N GLY A 840 -11.32 11.98 5.63
CA GLY A 840 -11.75 11.80 7.02
C GLY A 840 -13.15 11.19 7.14
N ILE A 841 -14.04 11.46 6.18
CA ILE A 841 -15.35 10.78 6.08
C ILE A 841 -15.17 9.34 5.57
N GLY A 842 -14.40 9.15 4.50
CA GLY A 842 -14.28 7.88 3.77
C GLY A 842 -13.76 6.72 4.63
N VAL A 843 -12.76 6.96 5.48
CA VAL A 843 -12.17 5.91 6.36
C VAL A 843 -13.14 5.38 7.43
N ASP A 844 -14.22 6.11 7.70
CA ASP A 844 -15.31 5.70 8.60
C ASP A 844 -16.42 4.90 7.87
N PHE A 845 -16.33 4.75 6.55
CA PHE A 845 -17.26 3.92 5.75
C PHE A 845 -16.58 2.83 4.94
N ILE A 846 -15.32 3.02 4.54
CA ILE A 846 -14.65 2.20 3.55
C ILE A 846 -13.26 1.82 4.05
N ARG A 847 -12.92 0.53 3.94
CA ARG A 847 -11.57 -0.01 4.11
C ARG A 847 -11.17 -0.86 2.92
N VAL A 848 -9.87 -1.07 2.75
CA VAL A 848 -9.34 -2.00 1.75
C VAL A 848 -9.50 -3.44 2.28
N GLU A 849 -9.85 -4.38 1.39
CA GLU A 849 -9.93 -5.81 1.71
C GLU A 849 -8.55 -6.35 2.16
N GLY A 850 -8.55 -7.27 3.13
CA GLY A 850 -7.30 -7.79 3.72
C GLY A 850 -6.56 -6.83 4.66
N ASP A 851 -7.14 -5.68 5.00
CA ASP A 851 -6.59 -4.78 6.04
C ASP A 851 -6.74 -5.38 7.45
N ILE A 852 -5.81 -5.03 8.35
CA ILE A 852 -5.86 -5.40 9.77
C ILE A 852 -6.92 -4.52 10.43
N ALA A 853 -8.13 -5.04 10.58
CA ALA A 853 -9.33 -4.25 10.86
C ALA A 853 -9.43 -3.07 9.86
N ARG A 854 -9.19 -1.83 10.28
CA ARG A 854 -9.08 -0.68 9.34
C ARG A 854 -7.77 0.09 9.50
N MET A 855 -6.77 -0.52 10.12
CA MET A 855 -5.57 0.15 10.59
C MET A 855 -4.80 0.81 9.44
N ASN A 856 -4.45 0.07 8.38
CA ASN A 856 -3.67 0.63 7.26
C ASN A 856 -4.44 1.69 6.49
N THR A 857 -5.74 1.44 6.26
CA THR A 857 -6.63 2.41 5.64
C THR A 857 -6.63 3.71 6.44
N LEU A 858 -6.84 3.64 7.75
CA LEU A 858 -6.93 4.82 8.59
C LEU A 858 -5.63 5.63 8.60
N PHE A 859 -4.50 5.01 8.97
CA PHE A 859 -3.27 5.79 9.21
C PHE A 859 -2.65 6.33 7.92
N LYS A 860 -2.65 5.55 6.81
CA LYS A 860 -2.04 5.98 5.55
C LYS A 860 -2.80 7.16 4.94
N TYR A 861 -4.14 7.10 4.97
CA TYR A 861 -4.95 8.21 4.48
C TYR A 861 -4.98 9.41 5.43
N TYR A 862 -4.81 9.21 6.75
CA TYR A 862 -4.67 10.33 7.70
C TYR A 862 -3.39 11.13 7.49
N LEU A 863 -2.27 10.51 7.06
CA LEU A 863 -1.07 11.25 6.68
C LEU A 863 -1.30 12.14 5.44
N VAL A 864 -2.03 11.64 4.44
CA VAL A 864 -2.45 12.44 3.27
C VAL A 864 -3.33 13.60 3.72
N ALA A 865 -4.35 13.34 4.54
CA ALA A 865 -5.25 14.36 5.06
C ALA A 865 -4.49 15.41 5.88
N TRP A 866 -3.54 15.01 6.73
CA TRP A 866 -2.70 15.91 7.52
C TRP A 866 -1.92 16.88 6.63
N LEU A 867 -1.23 16.37 5.61
CA LEU A 867 -0.44 17.20 4.71
C LEU A 867 -1.31 18.22 3.95
N LEU A 868 -2.49 17.79 3.48
CA LEU A 868 -3.45 18.64 2.79
C LEU A 868 -4.07 19.70 3.72
N PHE A 869 -4.47 19.32 4.95
CA PHE A 869 -4.97 20.26 5.94
C PHE A 869 -3.90 21.25 6.39
N ALA A 870 -2.63 20.83 6.52
CA ALA A 870 -1.54 21.74 6.88
C ALA A 870 -1.30 22.80 5.80
N ALA A 871 -1.28 22.39 4.51
CA ALA A 871 -1.13 23.33 3.40
C ALA A 871 -2.34 24.28 3.27
N ALA A 872 -3.56 23.74 3.26
CA ALA A 872 -4.79 24.53 3.15
C ALA A 872 -5.01 25.42 4.38
N GLY A 873 -4.71 24.90 5.57
CA GLY A 873 -4.84 25.59 6.85
C GLY A 873 -3.84 26.73 7.01
N ALA A 874 -2.57 26.54 6.66
CA ALA A 874 -1.59 27.63 6.70
C ALA A 874 -1.92 28.77 5.74
N TYR A 875 -2.37 28.44 4.51
CA TYR A 875 -2.91 29.42 3.58
C TYR A 875 -4.20 30.08 4.12
N GLY A 876 -5.08 29.29 4.72
CA GLY A 876 -6.32 29.73 5.37
C GLY A 876 -6.11 30.71 6.50
N PHE A 877 -5.12 30.45 7.36
CA PHE A 877 -4.72 31.34 8.43
C PHE A 877 -4.21 32.68 7.89
N TRP A 878 -3.36 32.65 6.86
CA TRP A 878 -2.92 33.87 6.17
C TRP A 878 -4.10 34.63 5.54
N ARG A 879 -5.02 33.93 4.87
CA ARG A 879 -6.24 34.51 4.29
C ARG A 879 -7.15 35.14 5.36
N GLY A 880 -7.35 34.45 6.47
CA GLY A 880 -8.12 34.94 7.61
C GLY A 880 -7.47 36.17 8.25
N TRP A 881 -6.15 36.14 8.46
CA TRP A 881 -5.39 37.27 8.99
C TRP A 881 -5.52 38.50 8.10
N THR A 882 -5.33 38.35 6.78
CA THR A 882 -5.45 39.47 5.83
C THR A 882 -6.88 40.03 5.79
N ALA A 883 -7.90 39.16 5.79
CA ALA A 883 -9.30 39.58 5.87
C ALA A 883 -9.62 40.32 7.18
N ALA A 884 -9.11 39.83 8.31
CA ALA A 884 -9.30 40.44 9.63
C ALA A 884 -8.60 41.79 9.77
N SER A 885 -7.37 41.91 9.25
CA SER A 885 -6.57 43.13 9.30
C SER A 885 -7.17 44.30 8.50
N ALA A 886 -8.08 44.00 7.56
CA ALA A 886 -8.77 44.99 6.73
C ALA A 886 -10.12 45.47 7.32
N ALA A 887 -10.55 44.99 8.49
CA ALA A 887 -11.86 45.31 9.08
C ALA A 887 -11.80 46.41 10.17
N ASN A 888 -12.80 47.31 10.22
CA ASN A 888 -13.03 48.33 11.28
C ASN A 888 -14.16 47.90 12.24
N ALA A 889 -14.27 48.29 13.52
CA ALA A 889 -13.29 48.69 14.54
C ALA A 889 -13.82 48.14 15.91
N PHE A 890 -12.92 47.73 16.79
CA PHE A 890 -13.20 47.15 18.12
C PHE A 890 -13.75 45.71 18.18
N VAL A 891 -15.05 45.44 18.00
CA VAL A 891 -15.63 44.10 18.29
C VAL A 891 -15.12 42.99 17.35
N ARG A 892 -15.08 43.28 16.04
CA ARG A 892 -14.56 42.34 15.02
C ARG A 892 -13.05 42.12 15.16
N ARG A 893 -12.31 43.14 15.61
CA ARG A 893 -10.87 43.05 15.90
C ARG A 893 -10.63 42.17 17.13
N ASN A 894 -11.38 42.37 18.22
CA ASN A 894 -11.23 41.59 19.46
C ASN A 894 -11.59 40.10 19.26
N LEU A 895 -12.65 39.80 18.51
CA LEU A 895 -12.97 38.41 18.12
C LEU A 895 -11.85 37.77 17.28
N CYS A 896 -11.22 38.51 16.37
CA CYS A 896 -10.07 38.02 15.60
C CYS A 896 -8.82 37.83 16.47
N TRP A 897 -8.58 38.68 17.48
CA TRP A 897 -7.48 38.48 18.45
C TRP A 897 -7.73 37.30 19.38
N VAL A 898 -8.98 37.08 19.82
CA VAL A 898 -9.37 35.88 20.58
C VAL A 898 -9.19 34.63 19.72
N ALA A 899 -9.64 34.64 18.47
CA ALA A 899 -9.43 33.52 17.55
C ALA A 899 -7.95 33.29 17.24
N ALA A 900 -7.16 34.34 17.01
CA ALA A 900 -5.72 34.24 16.83
C ALA A 900 -5.01 33.74 18.09
N GLY A 901 -5.45 34.18 19.27
CA GLY A 901 -4.96 33.71 20.56
C GLY A 901 -5.29 32.23 20.79
N LEU A 902 -6.49 31.78 20.42
CA LEU A 902 -6.90 30.38 20.46
C LEU A 902 -6.05 29.53 19.50
N VAL A 903 -5.86 29.99 18.26
CA VAL A 903 -4.99 29.30 17.30
C VAL A 903 -3.55 29.23 17.82
N ALA A 904 -3.03 30.32 18.39
CA ALA A 904 -1.69 30.34 18.98
C ALA A 904 -1.57 29.41 20.19
N LEU A 905 -2.60 29.33 21.03
CA LEU A 905 -2.67 28.41 22.16
C LEU A 905 -2.70 26.95 21.71
N VAL A 906 -3.54 26.62 20.73
CA VAL A 906 -3.61 25.28 20.13
C VAL A 906 -2.28 24.93 19.47
N ALA A 907 -1.69 25.86 18.71
CA ALA A 907 -0.38 25.68 18.09
C ALA A 907 0.72 25.44 19.14
N ALA A 908 0.74 26.19 20.24
CA ALA A 908 1.65 25.93 21.35
C ALA A 908 1.42 24.54 21.96
N GLY A 909 0.17 24.11 22.11
CA GLY A 909 -0.20 22.77 22.56
C GLY A 909 0.35 21.66 21.66
N THR A 910 0.29 21.84 20.33
CA THR A 910 0.84 20.85 19.38
C THR A 910 2.36 20.69 19.44
N LEU A 911 3.08 21.66 20.01
CA LEU A 911 4.54 21.58 20.18
C LEU A 911 4.96 20.81 21.45
N VAL A 912 4.00 20.46 22.32
CA VAL A 912 4.27 19.66 23.52
C VAL A 912 4.77 18.26 23.15
N TYR A 913 4.14 17.61 22.17
CA TYR A 913 4.57 16.29 21.73
C TYR A 913 6.02 16.31 21.20
N PRO A 914 6.40 17.14 20.21
CA PRO A 914 7.79 17.23 19.77
C PRO A 914 8.79 17.51 20.90
N ALA A 915 8.45 18.41 21.83
CA ALA A 915 9.35 18.80 22.90
C ALA A 915 9.59 17.67 23.91
N LEU A 916 8.57 16.87 24.25
CA LEU A 916 8.65 15.83 25.27
C LEU A 916 8.95 14.44 24.68
N ALA A 917 8.43 14.13 23.50
CA ALA A 917 8.62 12.84 22.83
C ALA A 917 10.05 12.66 22.31
N THR A 918 10.69 13.73 21.79
CA THR A 918 12.06 13.66 21.25
C THR A 918 13.08 13.18 22.28
N PRO A 919 13.20 13.78 23.50
CA PRO A 919 14.16 13.30 24.49
C PRO A 919 13.84 11.88 24.98
N VAL A 920 12.56 11.52 25.11
CA VAL A 920 12.15 10.14 25.45
C VAL A 920 12.60 9.15 24.38
N ARG A 921 12.40 9.49 23.10
CA ARG A 921 12.85 8.66 21.98
C ARG A 921 14.38 8.61 21.87
N ILE A 922 15.09 9.69 22.15
CA ILE A 922 16.57 9.69 22.15
C ILE A 922 17.12 8.81 23.29
N ALA A 923 16.45 8.78 24.43
CA ALA A 923 16.82 7.92 25.56
C ALA A 923 16.48 6.43 25.31
N ASP A 924 15.60 6.13 24.37
CA ASP A 924 15.13 4.79 24.02
C ASP A 924 16.14 4.06 23.12
N ARG A 925 17.24 3.62 23.72
CA ARG A 925 18.39 2.96 23.06
C ARG A 925 18.83 1.72 23.83
N PHE A 926 19.45 0.77 23.15
CA PHE A 926 20.07 -0.40 23.79
C PHE A 926 21.14 0.02 24.80
N ASN A 927 22.04 0.91 24.39
CA ASN A 927 23.13 1.42 25.20
C ASN A 927 23.43 2.89 24.87
N PRO A 928 23.92 3.68 25.84
CA PRO A 928 24.44 5.01 25.55
C PRO A 928 25.68 4.90 24.65
N THR A 929 25.65 5.56 23.49
CA THR A 929 26.84 5.71 22.62
C THR A 929 27.02 7.18 22.22
N PRO A 930 28.25 7.60 21.86
CA PRO A 930 28.51 8.95 21.35
C PRO A 930 27.68 9.28 20.09
N LEU A 931 27.59 10.56 19.76
CA LEU A 931 26.93 11.00 18.52
C LEU A 931 27.58 10.34 17.30
N THR A 932 26.80 9.59 16.54
CA THR A 932 27.23 8.91 15.33
C THR A 932 26.05 8.71 14.38
N LEU A 933 26.32 8.55 13.09
CA LEU A 933 25.31 8.21 12.09
C LEU A 933 25.37 6.72 11.70
N ASP A 934 26.34 5.96 12.22
CA ASP A 934 26.42 4.52 11.99
C ASP A 934 25.35 3.78 12.79
N GLY A 935 24.33 3.29 12.08
CA GLY A 935 23.21 2.54 12.67
C GLY A 935 23.57 1.16 13.24
N ALA A 936 24.81 0.71 13.08
CA ALA A 936 25.34 -0.52 13.69
C ALA A 936 26.26 -0.25 14.89
N ALA A 937 26.52 1.02 15.25
CA ALA A 937 27.51 1.38 16.27
C ALA A 937 27.18 0.90 17.70
N TRP A 938 25.92 0.52 17.95
CA TRP A 938 25.47 0.01 19.24
C TRP A 938 25.78 -1.50 19.42
N MET A 939 25.86 -2.26 18.32
CA MET A 939 26.03 -3.73 18.35
C MET A 939 27.30 -4.21 19.09
N PRO A 940 28.48 -3.55 18.98
CA PRO A 940 29.70 -3.99 19.67
C PRO A 940 29.61 -4.02 21.21
N HIS A 941 28.61 -3.35 21.78
CA HIS A 941 28.45 -3.19 23.23
C HIS A 941 27.11 -3.72 23.75
N ALA A 942 26.21 -4.14 22.86
CA ALA A 942 24.85 -4.51 23.21
C ALA A 942 24.70 -6.00 23.53
N GLU A 943 23.88 -6.26 24.55
CA GLU A 943 23.40 -7.57 24.91
C GLU A 943 21.91 -7.65 24.60
N TYR A 944 21.53 -8.68 23.86
CA TYR A 944 20.14 -8.96 23.54
C TYR A 944 19.62 -10.04 24.48
N HIS A 945 18.49 -9.74 25.13
CA HIS A 945 17.76 -10.69 25.95
C HIS A 945 16.50 -11.09 25.17
N PRO A 946 16.43 -12.33 24.64
CA PRO A 946 15.27 -12.80 23.90
C PRO A 946 14.01 -12.73 24.77
N PRO A 947 12.93 -12.06 24.33
CA PRO A 947 11.63 -12.15 24.97
C PRO A 947 11.07 -13.59 24.93
N ASP A 948 10.16 -13.91 25.85
CA ASP A 948 9.54 -15.24 25.95
C ASP A 948 8.80 -15.68 24.67
N TRP A 949 8.29 -14.72 23.89
CA TRP A 949 7.60 -15.03 22.63
C TRP A 949 8.57 -15.25 21.45
N CYS A 950 9.88 -15.02 21.65
CA CYS A 950 10.92 -15.31 20.66
C CYS A 950 11.53 -16.71 20.80
N THR A 951 11.61 -17.25 22.02
CA THR A 951 12.20 -18.56 22.30
C THR A 951 11.67 -19.13 23.61
N ASP A 952 11.52 -20.46 23.67
CA ASP A 952 11.12 -21.20 24.86
C ASP A 952 12.23 -21.22 25.94
N ASN A 953 13.45 -20.76 25.63
CA ASN A 953 14.56 -20.66 26.58
C ASN A 953 15.17 -19.23 26.62
N PRO A 954 14.46 -18.25 27.22
CA PRO A 954 14.82 -16.83 27.20
C PRO A 954 16.01 -16.47 28.12
N THR A 955 16.61 -17.44 28.81
CA THR A 955 17.45 -17.20 29.99
C THR A 955 18.90 -16.79 29.69
N HIS A 956 19.37 -16.94 28.44
CA HIS A 956 20.76 -16.62 28.08
C HIS A 956 20.87 -15.30 27.30
N PRO A 957 21.62 -14.30 27.81
CA PRO A 957 21.91 -13.08 27.05
C PRO A 957 22.81 -13.38 25.86
N ILE A 958 22.53 -12.73 24.73
CA ILE A 958 23.28 -12.87 23.47
C ILE A 958 24.11 -11.60 23.27
N ALA A 959 25.44 -11.73 23.26
CA ALA A 959 26.35 -10.62 23.00
C ALA A 959 26.41 -10.29 21.50
N LEU A 960 25.89 -9.12 21.11
CA LEU A 960 25.76 -8.76 19.69
C LEU A 960 27.08 -8.37 19.01
N ARG A 961 28.15 -8.21 19.80
CA ARG A 961 29.50 -7.97 19.28
C ARG A 961 29.97 -9.08 18.34
N TRP A 962 29.63 -10.33 18.65
CA TRP A 962 30.09 -11.47 17.86
C TRP A 962 29.40 -11.55 16.50
N ASP A 963 28.08 -11.28 16.46
CA ASP A 963 27.32 -11.08 15.24
C ASP A 963 27.85 -9.87 14.44
N TYR A 964 28.19 -8.76 15.11
CA TYR A 964 28.77 -7.59 14.46
C TYR A 964 30.07 -7.93 13.72
N ASP A 965 31.03 -8.58 14.39
CA ASP A 965 32.31 -8.97 13.78
C ASP A 965 32.12 -9.96 12.62
N ALA A 966 31.19 -10.91 12.77
CA ALA A 966 30.82 -11.87 11.72
C ALA A 966 30.21 -11.19 10.48
N ILE A 967 29.27 -10.25 10.68
CA ILE A 967 28.66 -9.44 9.61
C ILE A 967 29.74 -8.60 8.89
N ARG A 968 30.67 -8.00 9.66
CA ARG A 968 31.80 -7.24 9.10
C ARG A 968 32.67 -8.13 8.22
N TRP A 969 32.96 -9.36 8.66
CA TRP A 969 33.72 -10.32 7.88
C TRP A 969 33.01 -10.70 6.58
N LEU A 970 31.70 -10.98 6.62
CA LEU A 970 30.90 -11.28 5.43
C LEU A 970 30.93 -10.12 4.41
N GLN A 971 30.79 -8.88 4.89
CA GLN A 971 30.87 -7.68 4.04
C GLN A 971 32.27 -7.47 3.39
N GLN A 972 33.33 -7.99 3.99
CA GLN A 972 34.69 -7.83 3.46
C GLN A 972 35.08 -8.96 2.50
N ASN A 973 34.62 -10.18 2.77
CA ASN A 973 35.17 -11.39 2.16
C ASN A 973 34.22 -12.09 1.19
N VAL A 974 32.91 -11.88 1.29
CA VAL A 974 31.93 -12.54 0.41
C VAL A 974 31.71 -11.73 -0.86
N SER A 975 31.93 -12.36 -2.01
CA SER A 975 31.65 -11.82 -3.34
C SER A 975 30.26 -12.26 -3.81
N GLY A 976 29.61 -11.43 -4.62
CA GLY A 976 28.28 -11.74 -5.14
C GLY A 976 27.19 -11.67 -4.07
N THR A 977 26.08 -12.36 -4.35
CA THR A 977 24.94 -12.49 -3.43
C THR A 977 24.57 -13.96 -3.20
N PRO A 978 25.51 -14.79 -2.71
CA PRO A 978 25.20 -16.16 -2.35
C PRO A 978 24.18 -16.24 -1.21
N VAL A 979 23.45 -17.36 -1.16
CA VAL A 979 22.49 -17.61 -0.09
C VAL A 979 23.22 -17.94 1.21
N VAL A 980 22.81 -17.27 2.29
CA VAL A 980 23.31 -17.49 3.65
C VAL A 980 22.19 -18.09 4.48
N LEU A 981 22.44 -19.23 5.12
CA LEU A 981 21.54 -19.78 6.12
C LEU A 981 21.78 -19.08 7.46
N GLU A 982 20.71 -18.53 8.01
CA GLU A 982 20.64 -17.97 9.36
C GLU A 982 19.32 -18.36 10.03
N ALA A 983 19.27 -18.21 11.35
CA ALA A 983 18.04 -18.45 12.12
C ALA A 983 16.88 -17.56 11.65
N HIS A 984 15.68 -18.13 11.67
CA HIS A 984 14.42 -17.40 11.58
C HIS A 984 13.66 -17.52 12.92
N ALA A 985 12.80 -16.55 13.21
CA ALA A 985 12.00 -16.50 14.42
C ALA A 985 10.70 -15.70 14.23
N ASN A 986 9.94 -15.54 15.31
CA ASN A 986 8.78 -14.65 15.34
C ASN A 986 9.12 -13.19 15.03
N GLN A 987 8.08 -12.42 14.73
CA GLN A 987 8.14 -11.01 14.34
C GLN A 987 8.77 -10.15 15.43
N TYR A 988 9.66 -9.21 15.14
CA TYR A 988 10.31 -8.35 16.14
C TYR A 988 11.42 -9.01 17.00
N CYS A 989 11.84 -10.24 16.69
CA CYS A 989 13.00 -10.89 17.33
C CYS A 989 14.31 -10.49 16.64
N TRP A 990 15.46 -10.69 17.31
CA TRP A 990 16.78 -10.50 16.71
C TRP A 990 17.12 -11.60 15.68
N ASN A 991 16.30 -11.79 14.65
CA ASN A 991 16.53 -12.77 13.58
C ASN A 991 16.94 -12.07 12.29
N SER A 992 17.30 -12.84 11.25
CA SER A 992 17.60 -12.32 9.91
C SER A 992 18.67 -11.20 9.87
N ARG A 993 19.49 -11.08 10.91
CA ARG A 993 20.46 -9.98 11.10
C ARG A 993 21.56 -9.95 10.05
N VAL A 994 21.95 -11.11 9.52
CA VAL A 994 22.98 -11.18 8.49
C VAL A 994 22.43 -10.64 7.18
N SER A 995 21.24 -11.09 6.75
CA SER A 995 20.59 -10.56 5.55
C SER A 995 20.28 -9.07 5.65
N GLN A 996 19.89 -8.56 6.82
CA GLN A 996 19.64 -7.13 7.05
C GLN A 996 20.87 -6.25 6.77
N TYR A 997 22.01 -6.58 7.38
CA TYR A 997 23.22 -5.74 7.30
C TYR A 997 24.12 -6.06 6.12
N THR A 998 23.99 -7.23 5.50
CA THR A 998 24.81 -7.61 4.33
C THR A 998 24.02 -7.55 3.03
N GLY A 999 22.70 -7.63 3.06
CA GLY A 999 21.87 -7.86 1.88
C GLY A 999 22.11 -9.21 1.22
N LEU A 1000 22.76 -10.18 1.87
CA LEU A 1000 22.83 -11.54 1.35
C LEU A 1000 21.48 -12.22 1.53
N PRO A 1001 20.92 -12.89 0.51
CA PRO A 1001 19.63 -13.55 0.64
C PRO A 1001 19.70 -14.71 1.65
N THR A 1002 18.70 -14.84 2.50
CA THR A 1002 18.49 -16.03 3.36
C THR A 1002 17.37 -16.91 2.81
N VAL A 1003 17.31 -18.16 3.25
CA VAL A 1003 16.28 -19.14 2.85
C VAL A 1003 14.89 -18.56 3.09
N ILE A 1004 14.66 -18.10 4.32
CA ILE A 1004 13.50 -17.32 4.75
C ILE A 1004 13.93 -16.38 5.87
N GLY A 1005 13.54 -15.10 5.76
CA GLY A 1005 13.72 -14.11 6.82
C GLY A 1005 12.48 -14.03 7.70
N TRP A 1006 11.85 -12.86 7.74
CA TRP A 1006 10.63 -12.62 8.51
C TRP A 1006 9.39 -13.19 7.80
N PRO A 1007 8.77 -14.30 8.27
CA PRO A 1007 7.78 -15.05 7.49
C PRO A 1007 6.51 -14.26 7.17
N TRP A 1008 6.00 -13.46 8.12
CA TRP A 1008 4.77 -12.70 7.93
C TRP A 1008 4.86 -11.66 6.79
N HIS A 1009 5.96 -10.91 6.69
CA HIS A 1009 6.16 -9.99 5.58
C HIS A 1009 6.32 -10.71 4.23
N GLN A 1010 6.79 -11.95 4.24
CA GLN A 1010 6.86 -12.76 3.03
C GLN A 1010 5.48 -13.28 2.63
N GLN A 1011 4.63 -13.64 3.59
CA GLN A 1011 3.24 -13.99 3.33
C GLN A 1011 2.45 -12.81 2.74
N GLN A 1012 2.62 -11.59 3.28
CA GLN A 1012 1.99 -10.37 2.75
C GLN A 1012 2.42 -10.05 1.30
N GLN A 1013 3.66 -10.39 0.94
CA GLN A 1013 4.21 -10.12 -0.39
C GLN A 1013 3.86 -11.18 -1.44
N ARG A 1014 3.49 -12.40 -1.04
CA ARG A 1014 3.38 -13.55 -1.95
C ARG A 1014 2.01 -14.24 -1.93
N GLY A 1015 1.15 -13.95 -0.96
CA GLY A 1015 -0.18 -14.56 -0.81
C GLY A 1015 -0.17 -16.02 -0.35
N ASP A 1016 0.78 -16.83 -0.82
CA ASP A 1016 0.96 -18.24 -0.46
C ASP A 1016 1.62 -18.38 0.93
N GLY A 1017 0.82 -18.66 1.95
CA GLY A 1017 1.32 -18.93 3.30
C GLY A 1017 2.07 -20.26 3.45
N ASP A 1018 1.87 -21.22 2.54
CA ASP A 1018 2.38 -22.58 2.68
C ASP A 1018 3.80 -22.72 2.19
N ILE A 1019 4.17 -22.07 1.09
CA ILE A 1019 5.59 -22.00 0.68
C ILE A 1019 6.44 -21.30 1.75
N ILE A 1020 5.89 -20.27 2.40
CA ILE A 1020 6.55 -19.56 3.50
C ILE A 1020 6.72 -20.48 4.70
N ARG A 1021 5.64 -21.16 5.12
CA ARG A 1021 5.66 -22.08 6.25
C ARG A 1021 6.60 -23.26 6.02
N ARG A 1022 6.59 -23.85 4.81
CA ARG A 1022 7.50 -24.94 4.41
C ARG A 1022 8.96 -24.51 4.53
N ARG A 1023 9.33 -23.35 3.98
CA ARG A 1023 10.71 -22.83 4.09
C ARG A 1023 11.13 -22.56 5.54
N ALA A 1024 10.22 -22.03 6.36
CA ALA A 1024 10.46 -21.86 7.80
C ALA A 1024 10.71 -23.20 8.49
N MET A 1025 9.87 -24.21 8.23
CA MET A 1025 10.06 -25.57 8.74
C MET A 1025 11.36 -26.21 8.25
N ASP A 1026 11.75 -25.97 7.00
CA ASP A 1026 13.01 -26.49 6.46
C ASP A 1026 14.22 -25.85 7.11
N VAL A 1027 14.23 -24.53 7.36
CA VAL A 1027 15.29 -23.87 8.14
C VAL A 1027 15.38 -24.48 9.55
N SER A 1028 14.24 -24.65 10.22
CA SER A 1028 14.19 -25.31 11.53
C SER A 1028 14.75 -26.75 11.45
N THR A 1029 14.39 -27.49 10.40
CA THR A 1029 14.88 -28.85 10.16
C THR A 1029 16.39 -28.87 9.93
N ILE A 1030 16.93 -27.94 9.14
CA ILE A 1030 18.38 -27.84 8.88
C ILE A 1030 19.13 -27.61 10.19
N TYR A 1031 18.63 -26.77 11.11
CA TYR A 1031 19.30 -26.55 12.39
C TYR A 1031 19.09 -27.69 13.40
N ASN A 1032 17.91 -28.29 13.48
CA ASN A 1032 17.56 -29.29 14.50
C ASN A 1032 17.92 -30.74 14.15
N THR A 1033 17.95 -31.14 12.87
CA THR A 1033 18.23 -32.55 12.53
C THR A 1033 19.66 -32.93 12.87
N PRO A 1034 19.94 -34.12 13.45
CA PRO A 1034 21.30 -34.63 13.60
C PRO A 1034 21.82 -35.32 12.32
N SER A 1035 20.97 -35.54 11.30
CA SER A 1035 21.34 -36.26 10.08
C SER A 1035 22.10 -35.38 9.08
N HIS A 1036 23.36 -35.73 8.80
CA HIS A 1036 24.20 -35.03 7.82
C HIS A 1036 23.53 -35.03 6.43
N ARG A 1037 22.97 -36.18 6.00
CA ARG A 1037 22.32 -36.32 4.68
C ARG A 1037 21.09 -35.43 4.54
N ARG A 1038 20.24 -35.36 5.58
CA ARG A 1038 19.02 -34.53 5.54
C ARG A 1038 19.38 -33.05 5.49
N ALA A 1039 20.32 -32.61 6.32
CA ALA A 1039 20.81 -31.23 6.31
C ALA A 1039 21.43 -30.87 4.96
N GLN A 1040 22.30 -31.73 4.42
CA GLN A 1040 22.95 -31.50 3.12
C GLN A 1040 21.95 -31.38 1.97
N LYS A 1041 20.94 -32.27 1.90
CA LYS A 1041 19.91 -32.21 0.84
C LYS A 1041 19.18 -30.86 0.83
N LEU A 1042 18.82 -30.35 2.01
CA LEU A 1042 18.15 -29.06 2.13
C LEU A 1042 19.09 -27.87 1.84
N LEU A 1043 20.37 -27.96 2.23
CA LEU A 1043 21.37 -26.94 1.86
C LEU A 1043 21.55 -26.86 0.33
N GLU A 1044 21.56 -28.00 -0.35
CA GLU A 1044 21.62 -28.08 -1.82
C GLU A 1044 20.35 -27.55 -2.49
N GLU A 1045 19.17 -27.91 -1.96
CA GLU A 1045 17.86 -27.45 -2.46
C GLU A 1045 17.74 -25.92 -2.45
N TYR A 1046 18.14 -25.27 -1.36
CA TYR A 1046 18.13 -23.81 -1.23
C TYR A 1046 19.41 -23.13 -1.74
N GLN A 1047 20.36 -23.90 -2.29
CA GLN A 1047 21.65 -23.41 -2.79
C GLN A 1047 22.42 -22.56 -1.76
N VAL A 1048 22.40 -22.99 -0.50
CA VAL A 1048 23.10 -22.32 0.59
C VAL A 1048 24.60 -22.41 0.37
N ALA A 1049 25.29 -21.27 0.37
CA ALA A 1049 26.75 -21.23 0.26
C ALA A 1049 27.44 -21.04 1.61
N TYR A 1050 26.77 -20.38 2.56
CA TYR A 1050 27.29 -20.14 3.90
C TYR A 1050 26.25 -20.48 4.96
N VAL A 1051 26.69 -21.13 6.04
CA VAL A 1051 25.86 -21.44 7.21
C VAL A 1051 26.40 -20.67 8.40
N VAL A 1052 25.55 -19.89 9.05
CA VAL A 1052 25.89 -19.16 10.27
C VAL A 1052 25.41 -19.94 11.49
N VAL A 1053 26.29 -20.10 12.47
CA VAL A 1053 26.00 -20.66 13.79
C VAL A 1053 26.56 -19.70 14.83
N SER A 1054 25.72 -18.77 15.32
CA SER A 1054 26.04 -17.88 16.43
C SER A 1054 25.36 -18.32 17.73
N ASP A 1055 25.62 -17.56 18.80
CA ASP A 1055 24.94 -17.71 20.09
C ASP A 1055 23.41 -17.73 19.91
N LEU A 1056 22.87 -17.00 18.93
CA LEU A 1056 21.45 -17.02 18.62
C LEU A 1056 20.97 -18.37 18.10
N GLU A 1057 21.63 -18.93 17.08
CA GLU A 1057 21.29 -20.27 16.58
C GLU A 1057 21.42 -21.33 17.70
N ARG A 1058 22.39 -21.18 18.62
CA ARG A 1058 22.55 -22.06 19.78
C ARG A 1058 21.45 -21.93 20.83
N THR A 1059 20.83 -20.75 20.94
CA THR A 1059 19.71 -20.51 21.85
C THR A 1059 18.37 -21.00 21.27
N TYR A 1060 18.20 -20.95 19.95
CA TYR A 1060 16.90 -21.20 19.30
C TYR A 1060 16.72 -22.65 18.84
N TYR A 1061 17.79 -23.42 18.67
CA TYR A 1061 17.75 -24.75 18.08
C TYR A 1061 18.47 -25.80 18.94
N ASP A 1062 18.15 -27.07 18.71
CA ASP A 1062 18.64 -28.22 19.48
C ASP A 1062 20.18 -28.38 19.41
N GLY A 1063 20.79 -28.68 20.55
CA GLY A 1063 22.24 -28.79 20.67
C GLY A 1063 22.85 -29.93 19.84
N GLY A 1064 22.16 -31.06 19.70
CA GLY A 1064 22.59 -32.18 18.85
C GLY A 1064 22.53 -31.82 17.37
N GLY A 1065 21.49 -31.07 16.98
CA GLY A 1065 21.40 -30.46 15.66
C GLY A 1065 22.53 -29.47 15.38
N ILE A 1066 22.85 -28.57 16.30
CA ILE A 1066 23.93 -27.59 16.11
C ILE A 1066 25.31 -28.23 16.03
N ALA A 1067 25.59 -29.24 16.88
CA ALA A 1067 26.88 -29.94 16.89
C ALA A 1067 27.22 -30.62 15.56
N LYS A 1068 26.21 -30.97 14.74
CA LYS A 1068 26.44 -31.60 13.42
C LYS A 1068 27.31 -30.76 12.50
N PHE A 1069 27.26 -29.43 12.57
CA PHE A 1069 27.97 -28.59 11.60
C PHE A 1069 29.49 -28.70 11.77
N ASP A 1070 29.97 -28.91 13.00
CA ASP A 1070 31.37 -29.22 13.27
C ASP A 1070 31.75 -30.60 12.71
N ALA A 1071 30.87 -31.60 12.84
CA ALA A 1071 31.07 -32.93 12.28
C ALA A 1071 31.05 -32.94 10.74
N MET A 1072 30.11 -32.22 10.12
CA MET A 1072 30.05 -32.02 8.66
C MET A 1072 31.29 -31.30 8.13
N ALA A 1073 31.90 -30.40 8.93
CA ALA A 1073 33.17 -29.78 8.58
C ALA A 1073 34.34 -30.77 8.66
N ALA A 1074 34.36 -31.65 9.67
CA ALA A 1074 35.34 -32.73 9.77
C ALA A 1074 35.22 -33.75 8.61
N ASP A 1075 34.00 -34.01 8.15
CA ASP A 1075 33.69 -34.88 7.00
C ASP A 1075 34.00 -34.22 5.63
N GLY A 1076 34.45 -32.96 5.61
CA GLY A 1076 34.78 -32.20 4.39
C GLY A 1076 33.57 -31.69 3.59
N ILE A 1077 32.35 -31.88 4.10
CA ILE A 1077 31.10 -31.37 3.48
C ILE A 1077 31.03 -29.84 3.62
N LEU A 1078 31.52 -29.33 4.76
CA LEU A 1078 31.63 -27.91 5.06
C LEU A 1078 33.10 -27.52 5.28
N THR A 1079 33.42 -26.25 5.09
CA THR A 1079 34.72 -25.67 5.45
C THR A 1079 34.49 -24.52 6.42
N LEU A 1080 35.16 -24.52 7.58
CA LEU A 1080 35.09 -23.39 8.51
C LEU A 1080 35.75 -22.16 7.88
N ALA A 1081 34.97 -21.13 7.59
CA ALA A 1081 35.41 -19.93 6.89
C ALA A 1081 35.75 -18.77 7.85
N TYR A 1082 35.04 -18.69 8.97
CA TYR A 1082 35.27 -17.69 10.01
C TYR A 1082 34.82 -18.22 11.38
N ALA A 1083 35.53 -17.84 12.43
CA ALA A 1083 35.15 -18.11 13.81
C ALA A 1083 35.62 -16.98 14.73
N ASN A 1084 34.76 -16.60 15.67
CA ASN A 1084 35.10 -15.84 16.88
C ASN A 1084 34.48 -16.56 18.11
N GLU A 1085 34.47 -15.91 19.26
CA GLU A 1085 34.01 -16.52 20.53
C GLU A 1085 32.53 -16.94 20.49
N GLY A 1086 31.65 -16.16 19.84
CA GLY A 1086 30.20 -16.44 19.80
C GLY A 1086 29.62 -16.77 18.43
N THR A 1087 30.42 -16.86 17.36
CA THR A 1087 29.93 -17.09 15.99
C THR A 1087 30.90 -17.90 15.14
N ARG A 1088 30.39 -18.92 14.46
CA ARG A 1088 31.07 -19.68 13.41
C ARG A 1088 30.32 -19.55 12.09
N ILE A 1089 31.07 -19.37 11.00
CA ILE A 1089 30.54 -19.37 9.63
C ILE A 1089 31.21 -20.50 8.87
N TYR A 1090 30.39 -21.40 8.35
CA TYR A 1090 30.81 -22.48 7.46
C TYR A 1090 30.51 -22.12 6.03
N ARG A 1091 31.39 -22.52 5.11
CA ARG A 1091 31.16 -22.50 3.67
C ARG A 1091 30.80 -23.90 3.21
N VAL A 1092 29.77 -24.03 2.40
CA VAL A 1092 29.37 -25.31 1.80
C VAL A 1092 30.37 -25.67 0.69
N SER A 1093 30.96 -26.86 0.76
CA SER A 1093 31.89 -27.36 -0.25
C SER A 1093 31.12 -27.67 -1.54
N THR A 1094 31.37 -26.94 -2.62
CA THR A 1094 30.84 -27.26 -3.95
C THR A 1094 31.45 -28.59 -4.42
N ARG A 1095 30.63 -29.60 -4.68
CA ARG A 1095 31.05 -30.77 -5.47
C ARG A 1095 31.00 -30.45 -6.96
#